data_AF-A0A328TYU8-F1
#
_entry.id   AF-A0A328TYU8-F1
#
_cell.length_a   1.000
_cell.length_b   1.000
_cell.length_c   1.000
_cell.angle_alpha   90.00
_cell.angle_beta   90.00
_cell.angle_gamma   90.00
#
_symmetry.space_group_name_H-M   'P 1'
#
loop_
_entity.id
_entity.type
_entity.pdbx_description
1 polymer ?
#
loop_
_entity_poly.entity_id
_entity_poly.type
_entity_poly.pdbx_seq_one_letter_code
_entity_poly.pdbx_strand_id
1 'polypeptide(L)'
;MTIMRLFKIYQSKKYLLRILLSISVLTVIFLVGSSATLFYTSKNSVIEMQKEYNEATLAQINYNINSMEEIAKNMVSALFWDVQLKPLMSNQELLVFDLTNKIHKMDTVVSTTSFLDSIIVYNGYSERIYAGGNSALKNQGSEQTQQMLKFLRNSDAVQKMKFIPMKLKERSTGIDVFSYVMYDSLGTFNPGEGALVLNIKPEWLFNNIKLINGLGLKKESSLLLMNSEGQVLYANKSYDLFQYQDLFSGSFQENKSDGYMIQQVGGQKQIISYSKLIIPDWYIVSVQPYDAVIHNIEQIRKTTIGLTILFLLLSIIAAMFVSRRLYKPIDKLISQIQKNQFGIGDHSSKDELAYLSEVYSKVVDNLHDMKKMQRDNRDIIDSYYIRQLLTSSMAISQEQFIGIIRSNRVKIQENGSYVVVVFTIDNFRKISHLLQPSQMKLFHFAILNIAEELIGNRYCCVGAEMRSDHLAFIVSAEHDLDETIERLKEQVLLVQETVHSYYNIMISAALSERSFHFTDISKQYHQAQQIMMYKLVYGRQALLSLDSVEENMLNTSESIPPELEKRLIEGIKSDDAMLLEDTLEKLIRHNAACNYDQIMTAITQIPLIIRQTLKEINQNRVQPIEIDINGVSLSMLEMDSLDDIHRQLWQTLQDIIQQKRSGLDDRNDILVETIKEIVKQNYSDVNLSLQSIASMMKLSADYVGRLFRKNELISVADYINEVRLGIARELLEHKNHSVYEIMVQTGFANQSYFFRLFKKKLGCTPGEYRLKKSLQG
;
A
#
# COMPACT_ATOMS: atom_id res chain seq x y z
N MET A 1 19.37 -42.44 19.73
CA MET A 1 18.06 -41.80 19.48
C MET A 1 17.76 -41.93 17.99
N THR A 2 16.87 -42.83 17.61
CA THR A 2 16.65 -43.25 16.21
C THR A 2 16.21 -42.08 15.32
N ILE A 3 16.72 -41.99 14.09
CA ILE A 3 16.40 -40.94 13.09
C ILE A 3 14.89 -40.73 12.94
N MET A 4 14.08 -41.79 13.08
CA MET A 4 12.62 -41.74 13.09
C MET A 4 12.01 -40.89 14.24
N ARG A 5 12.59 -40.91 15.45
CA ARG A 5 12.11 -40.07 16.57
C ARG A 5 12.47 -38.60 16.36
N LEU A 6 13.61 -38.32 15.72
CA LEU A 6 13.98 -36.96 15.32
C LEU A 6 12.96 -36.42 14.30
N PHE A 7 12.64 -37.20 13.26
CA PHE A 7 11.71 -36.76 12.21
C PHE A 7 10.31 -36.42 12.74
N LYS A 8 9.80 -37.22 13.71
CA LYS A 8 8.52 -36.93 14.36
C LYS A 8 8.50 -35.62 15.16
N ILE A 9 9.61 -35.23 15.79
CA ILE A 9 9.72 -33.95 16.52
C ILE A 9 9.71 -32.76 15.56
N TYR A 10 10.32 -32.91 14.38
CA TYR A 10 10.30 -31.86 13.35
C TYR A 10 8.94 -31.77 12.64
N GLN A 11 8.21 -32.87 12.49
CA GLN A 11 6.85 -32.85 11.93
C GLN A 11 5.83 -32.20 12.86
N SER A 12 5.99 -32.34 14.18
CA SER A 12 5.05 -31.75 15.14
C SER A 12 5.28 -30.26 15.41
N LYS A 13 6.45 -29.70 15.02
CA LYS A 13 6.83 -28.32 15.31
C LYS A 13 7.08 -27.52 14.04
N LYS A 14 6.06 -26.77 13.60
CA LYS A 14 6.04 -26.11 12.26
C LYS A 14 7.15 -25.08 12.14
N TYR A 15 7.39 -24.29 13.18
CA TYR A 15 8.45 -23.28 13.17
C TYR A 15 9.86 -23.89 13.16
N LEU A 16 10.09 -24.97 13.91
CA LEU A 16 11.35 -25.71 13.91
C LEU A 16 11.66 -26.29 12.50
N LEU A 17 10.65 -26.84 11.83
CA LEU A 17 10.77 -27.33 10.45
C LEU A 17 11.09 -26.19 9.47
N ARG A 18 10.42 -25.04 9.61
CA ARG A 18 10.68 -23.86 8.77
C ARG A 18 12.12 -23.36 8.92
N ILE A 19 12.67 -23.32 10.14
CA ILE A 19 14.09 -22.97 10.36
C ILE A 19 15.01 -23.99 9.68
N LEU A 20 14.77 -25.28 9.89
CA LEU A 20 15.59 -26.34 9.28
C LEU A 20 15.60 -26.22 7.76
N LEU A 21 14.41 -26.11 7.14
CA LEU A 21 14.28 -25.96 5.68
C LEU A 21 14.95 -24.70 5.17
N SER A 22 14.79 -23.56 5.86
CA SER A 22 15.40 -22.29 5.43
C SER A 22 16.93 -22.37 5.44
N ILE A 23 17.51 -22.95 6.51
CA ILE A 23 18.96 -23.16 6.60
C ILE A 23 19.41 -24.16 5.53
N SER A 24 18.71 -25.28 5.34
CA SER A 24 19.08 -26.30 4.35
C SER A 24 18.97 -25.80 2.91
N VAL A 25 17.96 -25.00 2.57
CA VAL A 25 17.83 -24.41 1.23
C VAL A 25 18.97 -23.43 0.99
N LEU A 26 19.27 -22.56 1.96
CA LEU A 26 20.35 -21.59 1.83
C LEU A 26 21.73 -22.27 1.71
N THR A 27 21.99 -23.33 2.48
CA THR A 27 23.24 -24.08 2.37
C THR A 27 23.34 -24.82 1.04
N VAL A 28 22.25 -25.41 0.54
CA VAL A 28 22.25 -26.07 -0.79
C VAL A 28 22.51 -25.07 -1.91
N ILE A 29 21.82 -23.92 -1.90
CA ILE A 29 22.05 -22.86 -2.91
C ILE A 29 23.51 -22.40 -2.88
N PHE A 30 24.06 -22.17 -1.68
CA PHE A 30 25.46 -21.75 -1.53
C PHE A 30 26.45 -22.83 -1.98
N LEU A 31 26.24 -24.09 -1.59
CA LEU A 31 27.12 -25.21 -1.97
C LEU A 31 27.08 -25.48 -3.46
N VAL A 32 25.90 -25.48 -4.08
CA VAL A 32 25.76 -25.66 -5.54
C VAL A 32 26.37 -24.48 -6.29
N GLY A 33 26.10 -23.24 -5.85
CA GLY A 33 26.65 -22.03 -6.46
C GLY A 33 28.18 -21.96 -6.37
N SER A 34 28.75 -22.22 -5.20
CA SER A 34 30.21 -22.28 -5.00
C SER A 34 30.86 -23.43 -5.78
N SER A 35 30.25 -24.61 -5.80
CA SER A 35 30.71 -25.77 -6.58
C SER A 35 30.72 -25.47 -8.09
N ALA A 36 29.64 -24.87 -8.60
CA ALA A 36 29.54 -24.44 -10.00
C ALA A 36 30.57 -23.36 -10.35
N THR A 37 30.74 -22.36 -9.46
CA THR A 37 31.72 -21.29 -9.63
C THR A 37 33.14 -21.86 -9.64
N LEU A 38 33.49 -22.71 -8.67
CA LEU A 38 34.80 -23.36 -8.60
C LEU A 38 35.08 -24.19 -9.84
N PHE A 39 34.10 -24.96 -10.32
CA PHE A 39 34.26 -25.74 -11.54
C PHE A 39 34.46 -24.86 -12.77
N TYR A 40 33.66 -23.80 -12.93
CA TYR A 40 33.75 -22.87 -14.05
C TYR A 40 35.08 -22.11 -14.05
N THR A 41 35.49 -21.57 -12.90
CA THR A 41 36.76 -20.89 -12.72
C THR A 41 37.93 -21.84 -12.99
N SER A 42 37.92 -23.04 -12.41
CA SER A 42 38.98 -24.05 -12.65
C SER A 42 39.08 -24.42 -14.13
N LYS A 43 37.93 -24.58 -14.81
CA LYS A 43 37.88 -24.87 -16.24
C LYS A 43 38.51 -23.75 -17.06
N ASN A 44 38.12 -22.50 -16.81
CA ASN A 44 38.67 -21.36 -17.53
C ASN A 44 40.16 -21.18 -17.24
N SER A 45 40.58 -21.27 -15.97
CA SER A 45 41.99 -21.16 -15.58
C SER A 45 42.85 -22.25 -16.21
N VAL A 46 42.35 -23.49 -16.34
CA VAL A 46 43.10 -24.56 -17.04
C VAL A 46 43.24 -24.27 -18.53
N ILE A 47 42.20 -23.75 -19.18
CA ILE A 47 42.25 -23.39 -20.60
C ILE A 47 43.23 -22.23 -20.82
N GLU A 48 43.19 -21.21 -19.96
CA GLU A 48 44.06 -20.05 -20.01
C GLU A 48 45.52 -20.42 -19.71
N MET A 49 45.77 -21.19 -18.65
CA MET A 49 47.10 -21.76 -18.37
C MET A 49 47.62 -22.60 -19.53
N GLN A 50 46.76 -23.39 -20.18
CA GLN A 50 47.15 -24.17 -21.35
C GLN A 50 47.47 -23.28 -22.56
N LYS A 51 46.77 -22.16 -22.72
CA LYS A 51 47.07 -21.16 -23.75
C LYS A 51 48.45 -20.55 -23.50
N GLU A 52 48.70 -20.00 -22.31
CA GLU A 52 49.98 -19.38 -21.95
C GLU A 52 51.14 -20.37 -22.09
N TYR A 53 50.92 -21.61 -21.63
CA TYR A 53 51.90 -22.69 -21.76
C TYR A 53 52.20 -23.01 -23.23
N ASN A 54 51.17 -23.11 -24.08
CA ASN A 54 51.34 -23.37 -25.51
C ASN A 54 52.08 -22.22 -26.21
N GLU A 55 51.71 -20.96 -25.93
CA GLU A 55 52.38 -19.78 -26.47
C GLU A 55 53.87 -19.75 -26.07
N ALA A 56 54.18 -19.97 -24.79
CA ALA A 56 55.56 -20.06 -24.31
C ALA A 56 56.34 -21.21 -24.97
N THR A 57 55.68 -22.36 -25.18
CA THR A 57 56.29 -23.51 -25.87
C THR A 57 56.58 -23.18 -27.33
N LEU A 58 55.61 -22.61 -28.06
CA LEU A 58 55.80 -22.21 -29.46
C LEU A 58 56.90 -21.15 -29.60
N ALA A 59 56.97 -20.17 -28.69
CA ALA A 59 58.03 -19.19 -28.65
C ALA A 59 59.42 -19.83 -28.42
N GLN A 60 59.53 -20.80 -27.50
CA GLN A 60 60.75 -21.57 -27.27
C GLN A 60 61.16 -22.38 -28.52
N ILE A 61 60.19 -22.96 -29.22
CA ILE A 61 60.44 -23.68 -30.47
C ILE A 61 60.95 -22.73 -31.53
N ASN A 62 60.29 -21.58 -31.72
CA ASN A 62 60.72 -20.56 -32.66
C ASN A 62 62.17 -20.13 -32.37
N TYR A 63 62.49 -19.85 -31.10
CA TYR A 63 63.87 -19.54 -30.66
C TYR A 63 64.89 -20.64 -30.99
N ASN A 64 64.53 -21.91 -30.77
CA ASN A 64 65.41 -23.05 -31.09
C ASN A 64 65.59 -23.22 -32.60
N ILE A 65 64.54 -23.01 -33.40
CA ILE A 65 64.62 -23.04 -34.87
C ILE A 65 65.57 -21.95 -35.35
N ASN A 66 65.43 -20.73 -34.82
CA ASN A 66 66.29 -19.60 -35.16
C ASN A 66 67.75 -19.88 -34.80
N SER A 67 67.98 -20.47 -33.62
CA SER A 67 69.32 -20.86 -33.17
C SER A 67 69.91 -21.96 -34.07
N MET A 68 69.13 -22.97 -34.45
CA MET A 68 69.56 -24.01 -35.39
C MET A 68 69.86 -23.42 -36.77
N GLU A 69 69.01 -22.51 -37.24
CA GLU A 69 69.17 -21.80 -38.52
C GLU A 69 70.52 -21.07 -38.55
N GLU A 70 70.85 -20.35 -37.48
CA GLU A 70 72.12 -19.65 -37.33
C GLU A 70 73.31 -20.63 -37.29
N ILE A 71 73.21 -21.71 -36.51
CA ILE A 71 74.25 -22.76 -36.47
C ILE A 71 74.44 -23.38 -37.87
N ALA A 72 73.36 -23.68 -38.58
CA ALA A 72 73.42 -24.24 -39.92
C ALA A 72 74.06 -23.26 -40.91
N LYS A 73 73.68 -21.98 -40.91
CA LYS A 73 74.29 -20.94 -41.75
C LYS A 73 75.79 -20.81 -41.49
N ASN A 74 76.19 -20.80 -40.21
CA ASN A 74 77.59 -20.74 -39.82
C ASN A 74 78.35 -22.01 -40.26
N MET A 75 77.72 -23.18 -40.15
CA MET A 75 78.30 -24.46 -40.52
C MET A 75 78.46 -24.63 -42.04
N VAL A 76 77.45 -24.29 -42.84
CA VAL A 76 77.57 -24.29 -44.31
C VAL A 76 78.67 -23.33 -44.75
N SER A 77 78.72 -22.14 -44.15
CA SER A 77 79.78 -21.17 -44.45
C SER A 77 81.16 -21.71 -44.11
N ALA A 78 81.34 -22.31 -42.92
CA ALA A 78 82.62 -22.88 -42.49
C ALA A 78 83.05 -24.07 -43.37
N LEU A 79 82.13 -24.97 -43.71
CA LEU A 79 82.40 -26.14 -44.54
C LEU A 79 82.67 -25.77 -46.01
N PHE A 80 82.00 -24.74 -46.53
CA PHE A 80 82.19 -24.28 -47.91
C PHE A 80 83.59 -23.72 -48.14
N TRP A 81 84.13 -23.01 -47.14
CA TRP A 81 85.50 -22.48 -47.15
C TRP A 81 86.55 -23.46 -46.62
N ASP A 82 86.17 -24.71 -46.33
CA ASP A 82 87.11 -25.72 -45.85
C ASP A 82 88.07 -26.15 -46.97
N VAL A 83 89.37 -25.92 -46.74
CA VAL A 83 90.45 -26.21 -47.71
C VAL A 83 90.45 -27.67 -48.17
N GLN A 84 89.99 -28.61 -47.34
CA GLN A 84 89.96 -30.04 -47.69
C GLN A 84 88.75 -30.41 -48.55
N LEU A 85 87.63 -29.68 -48.42
CA LEU A 85 86.41 -29.92 -49.20
C LEU A 85 86.39 -29.14 -50.52
N LYS A 86 87.06 -27.98 -50.62
CA LYS A 86 87.09 -27.18 -51.86
C LYS A 86 87.47 -27.97 -53.12
N PRO A 87 88.46 -28.88 -53.12
CA PRO A 87 88.79 -29.65 -54.32
C PRO A 87 87.69 -30.63 -54.77
N LEU A 88 86.77 -31.03 -53.88
CA LEU A 88 85.61 -31.85 -54.28
C LEU A 88 84.64 -31.05 -55.16
N MET A 89 84.60 -29.72 -55.03
CA MET A 89 83.73 -28.84 -55.82
C MET A 89 84.29 -28.51 -57.20
N SER A 90 85.61 -28.52 -57.38
CA SER A 90 86.28 -27.93 -58.55
C SER A 90 87.19 -28.87 -59.35
N ASN A 91 87.64 -30.01 -58.82
CA ASN A 91 88.59 -30.88 -59.55
C ASN A 91 87.87 -31.79 -60.56
N GLN A 92 88.50 -32.01 -61.71
CA GLN A 92 87.98 -32.90 -62.77
C GLN A 92 88.24 -34.39 -62.48
N GLU A 93 89.39 -34.73 -61.89
CA GLU A 93 89.74 -36.09 -61.46
C GLU A 93 90.25 -36.09 -60.01
N LEU A 94 89.82 -37.09 -59.21
CA LEU A 94 90.18 -37.25 -57.80
C LEU A 94 90.66 -38.68 -57.57
N LEU A 95 91.79 -38.84 -56.90
CA LEU A 95 92.30 -40.15 -56.48
C LEU A 95 91.34 -40.78 -55.46
N VAL A 96 91.09 -42.09 -55.62
CA VAL A 96 90.13 -42.84 -54.78
C VAL A 96 90.45 -42.74 -53.28
N PHE A 97 91.74 -42.69 -52.93
CA PHE A 97 92.20 -42.57 -51.55
C PHE A 97 91.89 -41.19 -50.94
N ASP A 98 92.12 -40.11 -51.69
CA ASP A 98 91.84 -38.73 -51.24
C ASP A 98 90.34 -38.47 -51.12
N LEU A 99 89.54 -39.07 -51.99
CA LEU A 99 88.08 -39.01 -51.92
C LEU A 99 87.56 -39.64 -50.62
N THR A 100 88.13 -40.79 -50.23
CA THR A 100 87.70 -41.54 -49.03
C THR A 100 87.93 -40.72 -47.75
N ASN A 101 89.09 -40.08 -47.61
CA ASN A 101 89.40 -39.25 -46.43
C ASN A 101 88.48 -38.02 -46.32
N LYS A 102 88.14 -37.40 -47.46
CA LYS A 102 87.24 -36.22 -47.49
C LYS A 102 85.79 -36.59 -47.21
N ILE A 103 85.30 -37.72 -47.75
CA ILE A 103 83.98 -38.25 -47.40
C ILE A 103 83.93 -38.62 -45.91
N HIS A 104 84.98 -39.24 -45.36
CA HIS A 104 85.03 -39.58 -43.93
C HIS A 104 84.99 -38.36 -43.02
N LYS A 105 85.60 -37.24 -43.42
CA LYS A 105 85.46 -35.97 -42.70
C LYS A 105 84.02 -35.47 -42.69
N MET A 106 83.34 -35.49 -43.84
CA MET A 106 81.92 -35.14 -43.90
C MET A 106 81.06 -36.09 -43.05
N ASP A 107 81.34 -37.40 -43.08
CA ASP A 107 80.69 -38.39 -42.22
C ASP A 107 80.91 -38.12 -40.72
N THR A 108 82.11 -37.66 -40.35
CA THR A 108 82.43 -37.29 -38.96
C THR A 108 81.64 -36.06 -38.54
N VAL A 109 81.54 -35.03 -39.40
CA VAL A 109 80.74 -33.83 -39.09
C VAL A 109 79.26 -34.18 -38.97
N VAL A 110 78.71 -35.01 -39.88
CA VAL A 110 77.31 -35.46 -39.80
C VAL A 110 77.07 -36.34 -38.58
N SER A 111 77.97 -37.25 -38.23
CA SER A 111 77.79 -38.14 -37.07
C SER A 111 77.97 -37.43 -35.71
N THR A 112 78.76 -36.36 -35.66
CA THR A 112 78.95 -35.54 -34.46
C THR A 112 77.88 -34.45 -34.29
N THR A 113 77.13 -34.13 -35.34
CA THR A 113 76.09 -33.09 -35.33
C THR A 113 74.69 -33.71 -35.46
N SER A 114 73.94 -33.73 -34.37
CA SER A 114 72.68 -34.49 -34.26
C SER A 114 71.57 -34.07 -35.24
N PHE A 115 71.58 -32.83 -35.75
CA PHE A 115 70.55 -32.31 -36.66
C PHE A 115 70.80 -32.57 -38.15
N LEU A 116 72.02 -32.93 -38.52
CA LEU A 116 72.37 -33.14 -39.92
C LEU A 116 71.90 -34.50 -40.43
N ASP A 117 71.32 -34.51 -41.63
CA ASP A 117 71.08 -35.72 -42.41
C ASP A 117 72.29 -36.06 -43.26
N SER A 118 72.76 -35.06 -44.00
CA SER A 118 73.87 -35.22 -44.94
C SER A 118 74.52 -33.89 -45.27
N ILE A 119 75.81 -33.97 -45.62
CA ILE A 119 76.55 -32.88 -46.25
C ILE A 119 76.80 -33.35 -47.68
N ILE A 120 76.41 -32.55 -48.67
CA ILE A 120 76.59 -32.87 -50.08
C ILE A 120 77.47 -31.80 -50.71
N VAL A 121 78.53 -32.24 -51.37
CA VAL A 121 79.36 -31.40 -52.22
C VAL A 121 79.01 -31.71 -53.67
N TYR A 122 78.49 -30.73 -54.39
CA TYR A 122 78.24 -30.80 -55.82
C TYR A 122 79.45 -30.26 -56.59
N ASN A 123 79.88 -31.02 -57.57
CA ASN A 123 80.95 -30.65 -58.48
C ASN A 123 80.36 -30.26 -59.83
N GLY A 124 80.39 -28.97 -60.15
CA GLY A 124 79.81 -28.43 -61.38
C GLY A 124 80.52 -28.85 -62.67
N TYR A 125 81.79 -29.28 -62.60
CA TYR A 125 82.53 -29.75 -63.78
C TYR A 125 82.18 -31.17 -64.20
N SER A 126 81.99 -32.06 -63.21
CA SER A 126 81.69 -33.48 -63.44
C SER A 126 80.20 -33.81 -63.29
N GLU A 127 79.39 -32.84 -62.85
CA GLU A 127 77.98 -32.99 -62.47
C GLU A 127 77.71 -34.13 -61.47
N ARG A 128 78.68 -34.38 -60.59
CA ARG A 128 78.58 -35.42 -59.54
C ARG A 128 78.36 -34.81 -58.19
N ILE A 129 77.66 -35.54 -57.32
CA ILE A 129 77.55 -35.20 -55.90
C ILE A 129 78.43 -36.11 -55.04
N TYR A 130 79.00 -35.58 -53.99
CA TYR A 130 79.72 -36.33 -52.97
C TYR A 130 79.04 -36.11 -51.63
N ALA A 131 78.49 -37.16 -51.05
CA ALA A 131 77.72 -37.06 -49.81
C ALA A 131 78.45 -37.68 -48.61
N GLY A 132 78.45 -36.98 -47.48
CA GLY A 132 78.67 -37.54 -46.15
C GLY A 132 77.34 -37.68 -45.41
N GLY A 133 77.23 -38.66 -44.52
CA GLY A 133 76.02 -39.01 -43.80
C GLY A 133 75.18 -40.07 -44.53
N ASN A 134 73.98 -39.67 -44.95
CA ASN A 134 72.98 -40.51 -45.57
C ASN A 134 73.52 -41.40 -46.71
N SER A 135 73.52 -42.72 -46.46
CA SER A 135 74.08 -43.71 -47.38
C SER A 135 73.37 -43.77 -48.74
N ALA A 136 72.10 -43.36 -48.81
CA ALA A 136 71.37 -43.33 -50.09
C ALA A 136 72.00 -42.30 -51.05
N LEU A 137 72.36 -41.12 -50.52
CA LEU A 137 72.97 -40.02 -51.29
C LEU A 137 74.43 -40.30 -51.69
N LYS A 138 75.07 -41.34 -51.14
CA LYS A 138 76.40 -41.80 -51.56
C LYS A 138 76.35 -42.59 -52.87
N ASN A 139 75.20 -43.17 -53.21
CA ASN A 139 75.01 -43.94 -54.44
C ASN A 139 74.46 -43.04 -55.56
N GLN A 140 75.26 -42.78 -56.59
CA GLN A 140 74.90 -41.92 -57.74
C GLN A 140 73.62 -42.37 -58.48
N GLY A 141 73.31 -43.67 -58.46
CA GLY A 141 72.12 -44.23 -59.11
C GLY A 141 70.86 -44.20 -58.25
N SER A 142 70.94 -43.72 -57.01
CA SER A 142 69.77 -43.65 -56.12
C SER A 142 68.78 -42.56 -56.55
N GLU A 143 67.52 -42.79 -56.26
CA GLU A 143 66.43 -41.84 -56.48
C GLU A 143 66.72 -40.47 -55.84
N GLN A 144 67.22 -40.47 -54.59
CA GLN A 144 67.54 -39.26 -53.83
C GLN A 144 68.64 -38.44 -54.49
N THR A 145 69.66 -39.11 -55.02
CA THR A 145 70.76 -38.44 -55.73
C THR A 145 70.26 -37.81 -57.03
N GLN A 146 69.42 -38.52 -57.77
CA GLN A 146 68.85 -38.00 -59.01
C GLN A 146 67.93 -36.80 -58.76
N GLN A 147 67.15 -36.80 -57.67
CA GLN A 147 66.32 -35.65 -57.29
C GLN A 147 67.13 -34.44 -56.85
N MET A 148 68.19 -34.65 -56.06
CA MET A 148 69.12 -33.57 -55.69
C MET A 148 69.81 -32.96 -56.92
N LEU A 149 70.24 -33.80 -57.87
CA LEU A 149 70.81 -33.32 -59.14
C LEU A 149 69.78 -32.57 -59.99
N LYS A 150 68.53 -33.03 -60.07
CA LYS A 150 67.42 -32.29 -60.73
C LYS A 150 67.21 -30.93 -60.09
N PHE A 151 67.25 -30.85 -58.76
CA PHE A 151 67.12 -29.59 -58.03
C PHE A 151 68.27 -28.63 -58.32
N LEU A 152 69.52 -29.09 -58.25
CA LEU A 152 70.70 -28.25 -58.50
C LEU A 152 70.78 -27.79 -59.97
N ARG A 153 70.34 -28.61 -60.93
CA ARG A 153 70.24 -28.20 -62.34
C ARG A 153 69.20 -27.10 -62.59
N ASN A 154 68.25 -26.90 -61.68
CA ASN A 154 67.24 -25.84 -61.77
C ASN A 154 67.71 -24.59 -61.00
N SER A 155 68.49 -23.74 -61.66
CA SER A 155 69.11 -22.52 -61.11
C SER A 155 68.18 -21.62 -60.30
N ASP A 156 66.92 -21.44 -60.72
CA ASP A 156 65.97 -20.54 -60.07
C ASP A 156 65.45 -21.09 -58.73
N ALA A 157 65.46 -22.42 -58.57
CA ALA A 157 65.05 -23.08 -57.34
C ALA A 157 66.13 -23.03 -56.24
N VAL A 158 67.40 -22.77 -56.61
CA VAL A 158 68.55 -22.81 -55.70
C VAL A 158 68.83 -21.43 -55.11
N GLN A 159 68.26 -21.17 -53.94
CA GLN A 159 68.45 -19.91 -53.23
C GLN A 159 69.62 -19.99 -52.24
N LYS A 160 70.61 -19.11 -52.40
CA LYS A 160 71.80 -19.02 -51.54
C LYS A 160 71.39 -18.68 -50.10
N MET A 161 71.91 -19.44 -49.13
CA MET A 161 71.77 -19.15 -47.69
C MET A 161 70.33 -19.01 -47.18
N LYS A 162 69.38 -19.65 -47.87
CA LYS A 162 67.98 -19.76 -47.44
C LYS A 162 67.62 -21.21 -47.15
N PHE A 163 66.67 -21.38 -46.25
CA PHE A 163 66.14 -22.69 -45.88
C PHE A 163 65.18 -23.19 -46.95
N ILE A 164 65.51 -24.31 -47.60
CA ILE A 164 64.71 -24.83 -48.71
C ILE A 164 64.12 -26.20 -48.31
N PRO A 165 62.80 -26.34 -48.27
CA PRO A 165 62.16 -27.64 -48.05
C PRO A 165 62.33 -28.50 -49.31
N MET A 166 62.87 -29.71 -49.16
CA MET A 166 63.12 -30.59 -50.30
C MET A 166 62.50 -31.97 -50.12
N LYS A 167 61.94 -32.48 -51.21
CA LYS A 167 61.57 -33.89 -51.37
C LYS A 167 62.71 -34.59 -52.10
N LEU A 168 63.23 -35.64 -51.47
CA LEU A 168 64.28 -36.50 -52.02
C LEU A 168 63.72 -37.85 -52.49
N LYS A 169 62.44 -38.13 -52.23
CA LYS A 169 61.73 -39.33 -52.70
C LYS A 169 60.46 -38.91 -53.43
N GLU A 170 60.21 -39.45 -54.63
CA GLU A 170 59.06 -39.11 -55.49
C GLU A 170 57.73 -39.56 -54.85
N ARG A 171 57.78 -40.57 -53.98
CA ARG A 171 56.62 -41.10 -53.24
C ARG A 171 56.46 -40.53 -51.82
N SER A 172 57.22 -39.50 -51.43
CA SER A 172 57.05 -38.87 -50.11
C SER A 172 55.90 -37.85 -50.08
N THR A 173 55.00 -38.00 -49.11
CA THR A 173 53.85 -37.12 -48.91
C THR A 173 54.21 -35.81 -48.19
N GLY A 174 55.46 -35.64 -47.74
CA GLY A 174 55.95 -34.46 -47.01
C GLY A 174 57.39 -34.09 -47.36
N ILE A 175 58.02 -33.23 -46.57
CA ILE A 175 59.42 -32.81 -46.74
C ILE A 175 60.37 -33.90 -46.20
N ASP A 176 61.36 -34.30 -47.01
CA ASP A 176 62.35 -35.32 -46.61
C ASP A 176 63.56 -34.68 -45.90
N VAL A 177 64.03 -33.52 -46.38
CA VAL A 177 65.11 -32.75 -45.76
C VAL A 177 64.89 -31.26 -45.93
N PHE A 178 65.45 -30.47 -45.01
CA PHE A 178 65.63 -29.04 -45.23
C PHE A 178 67.05 -28.75 -45.68
N SER A 179 67.20 -28.16 -46.86
CA SER A 179 68.48 -27.94 -47.51
C SER A 179 68.92 -26.48 -47.38
N TYR A 180 70.18 -26.28 -47.00
CA TYR A 180 70.90 -25.01 -47.10
C TYR A 180 71.95 -25.11 -48.21
N VAL A 181 71.92 -24.19 -49.16
CA VAL A 181 72.87 -24.21 -50.29
C VAL A 181 73.78 -23.00 -50.26
N MET A 182 75.08 -23.25 -50.45
CA MET A 182 76.11 -22.24 -50.63
C MET A 182 76.92 -22.52 -51.90
N TYR A 183 77.16 -21.47 -52.67
CA TYR A 183 77.90 -21.47 -53.92
C TYR A 183 78.68 -20.16 -54.09
N ASP A 184 79.62 -20.09 -55.02
CA ASP A 184 80.54 -18.94 -55.15
C ASP A 184 79.83 -17.71 -55.74
N SER A 185 78.95 -17.87 -56.74
CA SER A 185 78.28 -16.74 -57.39
C SER A 185 77.44 -15.85 -56.44
N LEU A 186 77.40 -14.54 -56.73
CA LEU A 186 76.63 -13.55 -55.96
C LEU A 186 75.15 -13.48 -56.40
N GLY A 187 74.83 -14.00 -57.59
CA GLY A 187 73.49 -13.98 -58.20
C GLY A 187 72.81 -15.34 -58.15
N THR A 188 72.17 -15.74 -59.26
CA THR A 188 71.54 -17.06 -59.41
C THR A 188 72.58 -18.17 -59.56
N PHE A 189 72.30 -19.34 -58.99
CA PHE A 189 73.18 -20.50 -59.06
C PHE A 189 73.44 -20.95 -60.49
N ASN A 190 74.71 -21.22 -60.84
CA ASN A 190 75.06 -21.81 -62.12
C ASN A 190 75.34 -23.32 -61.96
N PRO A 191 74.67 -24.23 -62.69
CA PRO A 191 74.93 -25.67 -62.58
C PRO A 191 76.38 -26.08 -62.92
N GLY A 192 77.13 -25.24 -63.64
CA GLY A 192 78.56 -25.45 -63.89
C GLY A 192 79.49 -25.09 -62.71
N GLU A 193 78.97 -24.46 -61.65
CA GLU A 193 79.75 -24.09 -60.46
C GLU A 193 79.59 -25.13 -59.33
N GLY A 194 80.59 -25.20 -58.44
CA GLY A 194 80.52 -26.08 -57.28
C GLY A 194 79.60 -25.52 -56.19
N ALA A 195 78.84 -26.41 -55.54
CA ALA A 195 77.96 -26.04 -54.43
C ALA A 195 78.15 -26.97 -53.23
N LEU A 196 77.91 -26.43 -52.04
CA LEU A 196 77.75 -27.20 -50.83
C LEU A 196 76.28 -27.14 -50.40
N VAL A 197 75.67 -28.32 -50.24
CA VAL A 197 74.33 -28.48 -49.71
C VAL A 197 74.41 -29.13 -48.34
N LEU A 198 73.82 -28.49 -47.33
CA LEU A 198 73.67 -29.04 -46.00
C LEU A 198 72.21 -29.45 -45.79
N ASN A 199 71.99 -30.75 -45.63
CA ASN A 199 70.67 -31.30 -45.37
C ASN A 199 70.47 -31.47 -43.88
N ILE A 200 69.41 -30.86 -43.37
CA ILE A 200 68.96 -30.95 -41.99
C ILE A 200 67.78 -31.91 -41.93
N LYS A 201 67.81 -32.80 -40.93
CA LYS A 201 66.74 -33.74 -40.62
C LYS A 201 65.49 -32.97 -40.19
N PRO A 202 64.35 -33.09 -40.89
CA PRO A 202 63.10 -32.55 -40.39
C PRO A 202 62.76 -33.14 -39.02
N GLU A 203 63.10 -34.41 -38.79
CA GLU A 203 62.87 -35.06 -37.51
C GLU A 203 63.66 -34.43 -36.37
N TRP A 204 64.82 -33.81 -36.59
CA TRP A 204 65.54 -33.14 -35.50
C TRP A 204 64.75 -31.96 -34.95
N LEU A 205 64.17 -31.14 -35.85
CA LEU A 205 63.30 -30.03 -35.47
C LEU A 205 62.20 -30.55 -34.54
N PHE A 206 61.50 -31.61 -34.90
CA PHE A 206 60.40 -32.15 -34.10
C PHE A 206 60.79 -33.10 -32.97
N ASN A 207 61.97 -33.74 -33.00
CA ASN A 207 62.44 -34.64 -31.96
C ASN A 207 63.10 -33.89 -30.81
N ASN A 208 63.80 -32.78 -31.06
CA ASN A 208 64.18 -31.86 -29.99
C ASN A 208 62.93 -31.26 -29.33
N ILE A 209 61.90 -30.99 -30.13
CA ILE A 209 60.59 -30.63 -29.62
C ILE A 209 60.00 -31.77 -28.78
N LYS A 210 60.06 -33.06 -29.18
CA LYS A 210 59.62 -34.20 -28.34
C LYS A 210 60.40 -34.32 -27.02
N LEU A 211 61.70 -34.05 -27.02
CA LEU A 211 62.57 -34.12 -25.85
C LEU A 211 62.29 -32.98 -24.85
N ILE A 212 62.06 -31.76 -25.35
CA ILE A 212 61.61 -30.62 -24.53
C ILE A 212 60.15 -30.80 -24.08
N ASN A 213 59.30 -31.38 -24.94
CA ASN A 213 57.87 -31.65 -24.68
C ASN A 213 57.61 -32.77 -23.67
N GLY A 214 58.61 -33.55 -23.28
CA GLY A 214 58.53 -34.41 -22.10
C GLY A 214 58.11 -33.63 -20.84
N LEU A 215 58.26 -32.31 -20.84
CA LEU A 215 57.94 -31.40 -19.74
C LEU A 215 56.69 -30.52 -19.94
N GLY A 216 55.84 -30.73 -20.97
CA GLY A 216 54.45 -30.25 -20.83
C GLY A 216 53.51 -30.13 -22.03
N LEU A 217 53.87 -30.50 -23.26
CA LEU A 217 52.84 -30.80 -24.27
C LEU A 217 52.43 -32.28 -24.14
N LYS A 218 51.23 -32.53 -23.58
CA LYS A 218 50.70 -33.89 -23.35
C LYS A 218 50.80 -34.75 -24.62
N LYS A 219 50.92 -36.08 -24.44
CA LYS A 219 51.00 -37.12 -25.49
C LYS A 219 49.99 -36.98 -26.65
N GLU A 220 48.89 -36.27 -26.45
CA GLU A 220 47.79 -36.09 -27.41
C GLU A 220 47.89 -34.82 -28.27
N SER A 221 48.81 -33.91 -27.97
CA SER A 221 49.09 -32.75 -28.82
C SER A 221 49.79 -33.15 -30.12
N SER A 222 49.57 -32.36 -31.16
CA SER A 222 50.03 -32.61 -32.52
C SER A 222 50.60 -31.32 -33.08
N LEU A 223 51.87 -31.38 -33.46
CA LEU A 223 52.56 -30.24 -34.03
C LEU A 223 52.61 -30.37 -35.55
N LEU A 224 52.23 -29.29 -36.20
CA LEU A 224 52.15 -29.13 -37.64
C LEU A 224 53.02 -27.93 -38.01
N LEU A 225 53.72 -28.05 -39.13
CA LEU A 225 54.39 -26.93 -39.77
C LEU A 225 53.67 -26.69 -41.09
N MET A 226 53.27 -25.44 -41.33
CA MET A 226 52.47 -25.07 -42.49
C MET A 226 52.99 -23.79 -43.14
N ASN A 227 52.66 -23.60 -44.42
CA ASN A 227 52.92 -22.33 -45.09
C ASN A 227 51.75 -21.34 -44.91
N SER A 228 51.90 -20.11 -45.41
CA SER A 228 50.88 -19.05 -45.37
C SER A 228 49.61 -19.35 -46.16
N GLU A 229 49.65 -20.36 -47.03
CA GLU A 229 48.51 -20.85 -47.81
C GLU A 229 47.76 -22.00 -47.10
N GLY A 230 48.18 -22.36 -45.87
CA GLY A 230 47.57 -23.42 -45.07
C GLY A 230 48.01 -24.84 -45.47
N GLN A 231 48.97 -24.99 -46.40
CA GLN A 231 49.52 -26.28 -46.77
C GLN A 231 50.41 -26.83 -45.66
N VAL A 232 50.10 -28.03 -45.16
CA VAL A 232 50.93 -28.71 -44.17
C VAL A 232 52.21 -29.23 -44.82
N LEU A 233 53.33 -28.69 -44.38
CA LEU A 233 54.69 -29.01 -44.83
C LEU A 233 55.25 -30.22 -44.08
N TYR A 234 54.93 -30.34 -42.79
CA TYR A 234 55.29 -31.49 -41.97
C TYR A 234 54.32 -31.66 -40.80
N ALA A 235 54.08 -32.91 -40.41
CA ALA A 235 53.28 -33.26 -39.24
C ALA A 235 53.98 -34.36 -38.42
N ASN A 236 54.07 -34.16 -37.10
CA ASN A 236 54.66 -35.15 -36.20
C ASN A 236 53.80 -36.43 -36.05
N LYS A 237 52.51 -36.33 -36.35
CA LYS A 237 51.57 -37.46 -36.36
C LYS A 237 50.82 -37.49 -37.68
N SER A 238 50.56 -38.69 -38.19
CA SER A 238 49.75 -38.92 -39.39
C SER A 238 48.29 -38.57 -39.10
N TYR A 239 47.89 -37.33 -39.37
CA TYR A 239 46.49 -36.92 -39.37
C TYR A 239 45.93 -36.90 -40.80
N ASP A 240 44.61 -36.82 -40.92
CA ASP A 240 43.95 -36.40 -42.15
C ASP A 240 44.30 -34.92 -42.41
N LEU A 241 45.42 -34.70 -43.11
CA LEU A 241 46.04 -33.39 -43.34
C LEU A 241 45.11 -32.39 -44.08
N PHE A 242 44.09 -32.90 -44.77
CA PHE A 242 43.13 -32.12 -45.55
C PHE A 242 42.13 -31.33 -44.70
N GLN A 243 41.81 -31.78 -43.48
CA GLN A 243 40.82 -31.10 -42.63
C GLN A 243 41.32 -29.76 -42.07
N TYR A 244 42.65 -29.54 -42.10
CA TYR A 244 43.31 -28.35 -41.59
C TYR A 244 43.72 -27.38 -42.71
N GLN A 245 43.37 -27.61 -43.97
CA GLN A 245 43.66 -26.62 -45.02
C GLN A 245 42.59 -25.50 -45.04
N ASP A 246 41.32 -25.87 -44.94
CA ASP A 246 40.18 -24.94 -44.99
C ASP A 246 40.10 -23.99 -43.78
N LEU A 247 40.65 -24.39 -42.64
CA LEU A 247 40.63 -23.61 -41.39
C LEU A 247 41.59 -22.41 -41.43
N PHE A 248 42.68 -22.53 -42.18
CA PHE A 248 43.83 -21.62 -42.12
C PHE A 248 43.86 -20.65 -43.31
N SER A 249 43.09 -20.92 -44.38
CA SER A 249 42.96 -20.07 -45.57
C SER A 249 42.17 -18.76 -45.32
N GLY A 250 41.26 -18.74 -44.33
CA GLY A 250 40.42 -17.56 -44.04
C GLY A 250 40.82 -16.74 -42.81
N SER A 251 41.65 -17.27 -41.90
CA SER A 251 41.83 -16.74 -40.54
C SER A 251 43.21 -16.10 -40.26
N PHE A 252 44.20 -16.30 -41.14
CA PHE A 252 45.57 -15.76 -41.01
C PHE A 252 45.81 -14.43 -41.74
N GLN A 253 44.79 -13.83 -42.36
CA GLN A 253 44.93 -12.58 -43.12
C GLN A 253 45.16 -11.34 -42.25
N GLU A 254 44.91 -11.41 -40.93
CA GLU A 254 45.37 -10.38 -40.00
C GLU A 254 46.81 -10.69 -39.58
N ASN A 255 47.74 -9.76 -39.82
CA ASN A 255 49.18 -9.77 -39.46
C ASN A 255 49.48 -10.00 -37.95
N LYS A 256 48.98 -11.07 -37.33
CA LYS A 256 49.31 -11.47 -35.96
C LYS A 256 50.43 -12.52 -36.01
N SER A 257 51.53 -12.23 -35.32
CA SER A 257 52.68 -13.15 -35.23
C SER A 257 52.32 -14.43 -34.49
N ASP A 258 51.43 -14.35 -33.50
CA ASP A 258 51.08 -15.46 -32.60
C ASP A 258 49.58 -15.42 -32.27
N GLY A 259 48.98 -16.58 -32.01
CA GLY A 259 47.56 -16.64 -31.69
C GLY A 259 47.04 -17.98 -31.16
N TYR A 260 45.82 -17.92 -30.63
CA TYR A 260 45.11 -19.03 -30.00
C TYR A 260 43.65 -19.03 -30.43
N MET A 261 43.12 -20.19 -30.80
CA MET A 261 41.72 -20.37 -31.16
C MET A 261 41.19 -21.74 -30.76
N ILE A 262 39.89 -21.79 -30.45
CA ILE A 262 39.16 -23.05 -30.21
C ILE A 262 38.16 -23.21 -31.33
N GLN A 263 38.33 -24.22 -32.17
CA GLN A 263 37.45 -24.46 -33.31
C GLN A 263 37.07 -25.93 -33.40
N GLN A 264 35.95 -26.19 -34.04
CA GLN A 264 35.49 -27.55 -34.30
C GLN A 264 36.07 -28.03 -35.63
N VAL A 265 36.88 -29.08 -35.57
CA VAL A 265 37.58 -29.66 -36.72
C VAL A 265 37.25 -31.15 -36.75
N GLY A 266 36.79 -31.67 -37.89
CA GLY A 266 36.39 -33.08 -38.00
C GLY A 266 35.28 -33.49 -37.02
N GLY A 267 34.41 -32.55 -36.63
CA GLY A 267 33.35 -32.76 -35.64
C GLY A 267 33.80 -32.71 -34.18
N GLN A 268 35.11 -32.60 -33.89
CA GLN A 268 35.65 -32.52 -32.53
C GLN A 268 36.12 -31.09 -32.20
N LYS A 269 35.89 -30.65 -30.96
CA LYS A 269 36.45 -29.37 -30.50
C LYS A 269 37.95 -29.53 -30.30
N GLN A 270 38.72 -28.64 -30.89
CA GLN A 270 40.17 -28.63 -30.82
C GLN A 270 40.66 -27.25 -30.42
N ILE A 271 41.76 -27.25 -29.66
CA ILE A 271 42.50 -26.06 -29.31
C ILE A 271 43.67 -25.97 -30.27
N ILE A 272 43.74 -24.86 -31.00
CA ILE A 272 44.74 -24.58 -32.02
C ILE A 272 45.54 -23.37 -31.55
N SER A 273 46.85 -23.52 -31.43
CA SER A 273 47.78 -22.44 -31.10
C SER A 273 48.78 -22.31 -32.23
N TYR A 274 49.08 -21.09 -32.67
CA TYR A 274 49.97 -20.86 -33.80
C TYR A 274 50.98 -19.73 -33.54
N SER A 275 52.14 -19.84 -34.18
CA SER A 275 53.21 -18.84 -34.14
C SER A 275 53.93 -18.78 -35.50
N LYS A 276 54.23 -17.57 -35.96
CA LYS A 276 54.95 -17.32 -37.22
C LYS A 276 56.45 -17.53 -37.02
N LEU A 277 57.07 -18.30 -37.90
CA LEU A 277 58.51 -18.54 -37.88
C LEU A 277 59.28 -17.38 -38.55
N ILE A 278 60.59 -17.28 -38.26
CA ILE A 278 61.47 -16.33 -38.96
C ILE A 278 61.57 -16.65 -40.46
N ILE A 279 61.43 -17.93 -40.82
CA ILE A 279 61.37 -18.36 -42.22
C ILE A 279 60.11 -17.76 -42.86
N PRO A 280 60.25 -17.01 -43.98
CA PRO A 280 59.12 -16.38 -44.62
C PRO A 280 58.01 -17.37 -44.92
N ASP A 281 56.77 -16.94 -44.68
CA ASP A 281 55.55 -17.68 -44.97
C ASP A 281 55.35 -18.98 -44.19
N TRP A 282 56.11 -19.27 -43.13
CA TRP A 282 55.94 -20.50 -42.34
C TRP A 282 55.35 -20.24 -40.94
N TYR A 283 54.46 -21.13 -40.53
CA TYR A 283 53.83 -21.13 -39.22
C TYR A 283 54.01 -22.49 -38.55
N ILE A 284 54.27 -22.45 -37.24
CA ILE A 284 54.17 -23.62 -36.38
C ILE A 284 52.81 -23.61 -35.70
N VAL A 285 52.12 -24.74 -35.76
CA VAL A 285 50.77 -24.90 -35.22
C VAL A 285 50.71 -26.12 -34.32
N SER A 286 50.26 -25.89 -33.09
CA SER A 286 49.93 -26.93 -32.12
C SER A 286 48.43 -27.16 -32.09
N VAL A 287 48.01 -28.38 -32.40
CA VAL A 287 46.63 -28.82 -32.36
C VAL A 287 46.48 -29.84 -31.24
N GLN A 288 45.51 -29.63 -30.36
CA GLN A 288 45.19 -30.58 -29.29
C GLN A 288 43.67 -30.76 -29.17
N PRO A 289 43.17 -31.99 -28.92
CA PRO A 289 41.76 -32.19 -28.64
C PRO A 289 41.34 -31.44 -27.37
N TYR A 290 40.24 -30.70 -27.45
CA TYR A 290 39.70 -29.97 -26.30
C TYR A 290 39.36 -30.94 -25.15
N ASP A 291 38.80 -32.10 -25.49
CA ASP A 291 38.43 -33.12 -24.52
C ASP A 291 39.65 -33.69 -23.80
N ALA A 292 40.83 -33.79 -24.43
CA ALA A 292 42.07 -34.23 -23.78
C ALA A 292 42.55 -33.25 -22.69
N VAL A 293 42.37 -31.95 -22.94
CA VAL A 293 42.72 -30.89 -21.99
C VAL A 293 41.71 -30.90 -20.83
N ILE A 294 40.42 -31.02 -21.13
CA ILE A 294 39.34 -31.05 -20.15
C ILE A 294 39.24 -32.39 -19.42
N HIS A 295 39.74 -33.50 -19.97
CA HIS A 295 39.64 -34.82 -19.34
C HIS A 295 40.37 -34.85 -17.99
N ASN A 296 41.48 -34.11 -17.86
CA ASN A 296 42.17 -33.95 -16.57
C ASN A 296 41.34 -33.16 -15.53
N ILE A 297 40.31 -32.44 -15.96
CA ILE A 297 39.35 -31.75 -15.10
C ILE A 297 38.25 -32.71 -14.62
N GLU A 298 38.13 -33.93 -15.17
CA GLU A 298 37.16 -34.90 -14.66
C GLU A 298 37.46 -35.35 -13.23
N GLN A 299 38.74 -35.44 -12.85
CA GLN A 299 39.14 -35.70 -11.47
C GLN A 299 38.77 -34.53 -10.55
N ILE A 300 38.97 -33.30 -11.01
CA ILE A 300 38.56 -32.08 -10.29
C ILE A 300 37.03 -32.05 -10.14
N ARG A 301 36.28 -32.43 -11.19
CA ARG A 301 34.82 -32.56 -11.15
C ARG A 301 34.38 -33.59 -10.11
N LYS A 302 34.96 -34.80 -10.14
CA LYS A 302 34.62 -35.89 -9.20
C LYS A 302 34.95 -35.50 -7.75
N THR A 303 36.10 -34.90 -7.51
CA THR A 303 36.50 -34.43 -6.16
C THR A 303 35.61 -33.28 -5.68
N THR A 304 35.29 -32.31 -6.55
CA THR A 304 34.40 -31.20 -6.21
C THR A 304 32.99 -31.69 -5.90
N ILE A 305 32.43 -32.62 -6.70
CA ILE A 305 31.12 -33.24 -6.42
C ILE A 305 31.18 -34.03 -5.11
N GLY A 306 32.22 -34.83 -4.89
CA GLY A 306 32.40 -35.60 -3.65
C GLY A 306 32.47 -34.71 -2.40
N LEU A 307 33.25 -33.62 -2.46
CA LEU A 307 33.31 -32.61 -1.40
C LEU A 307 31.95 -31.92 -1.21
N THR A 308 31.25 -31.60 -2.30
CA THR A 308 29.90 -30.99 -2.23
C THR A 308 28.93 -31.91 -1.51
N ILE A 309 28.91 -33.21 -1.83
CA ILE A 309 28.06 -34.20 -1.15
C ILE A 309 28.45 -34.34 0.32
N LEU A 310 29.74 -34.42 0.63
CA LEU A 310 30.24 -34.49 2.00
C LEU A 310 29.81 -33.27 2.82
N PHE A 311 30.01 -32.06 2.30
CA PHE A 311 29.58 -30.83 2.95
C PHE A 311 28.06 -30.70 3.03
N LEU A 312 27.31 -31.22 2.06
CA LEU A 312 25.86 -31.26 2.13
C LEU A 312 25.40 -32.14 3.31
N LEU A 313 25.99 -33.33 3.49
CA LEU A 313 25.71 -34.19 4.64
C LEU A 313 26.09 -33.52 5.97
N LEU A 314 27.27 -32.92 6.06
CA LEU A 314 27.69 -32.16 7.24
C LEU A 314 26.77 -30.96 7.51
N SER A 315 26.31 -30.28 6.46
CA SER A 315 25.41 -29.14 6.57
C SER A 315 24.03 -29.54 7.08
N ILE A 316 23.52 -30.73 6.73
CA ILE A 316 22.25 -31.24 7.27
C ILE A 316 22.40 -31.51 8.77
N ILE A 317 23.50 -32.15 9.19
CA ILE A 317 23.78 -32.42 10.60
C ILE A 317 23.91 -31.11 11.39
N ALA A 318 24.67 -30.15 10.86
CA ALA A 318 24.84 -28.83 11.44
C ALA A 318 23.51 -28.05 11.49
N ALA A 319 22.73 -28.05 10.42
CA ALA A 319 21.41 -27.41 10.34
C ALA A 319 20.44 -28.00 11.38
N MET A 320 20.46 -29.32 11.58
CA MET A 320 19.69 -29.97 12.64
C MET A 320 20.15 -29.56 14.04
N PHE A 321 21.45 -29.34 14.26
CA PHE A 321 21.97 -28.87 15.54
C PHE A 321 21.63 -27.40 15.80
N VAL A 322 21.85 -26.53 14.81
CA VAL A 322 21.58 -25.09 14.88
C VAL A 322 20.10 -24.82 15.02
N SER A 323 19.24 -25.44 14.19
CA SER A 323 17.79 -25.28 14.30
C SER A 323 17.26 -25.66 15.69
N ARG A 324 17.77 -26.74 16.28
CA ARG A 324 17.46 -27.10 17.68
C ARG A 324 17.94 -26.07 18.69
N ARG A 325 19.16 -25.55 18.53
CA ARG A 325 19.72 -24.54 19.44
C ARG A 325 18.92 -23.23 19.39
N LEU A 326 18.51 -22.80 18.20
CA LEU A 326 17.68 -21.61 18.00
C LEU A 326 16.24 -21.80 18.47
N TYR A 327 15.68 -23.00 18.31
CA TYR A 327 14.31 -23.31 18.72
C TYR A 327 14.16 -23.50 20.24
N LYS A 328 15.19 -24.02 20.94
CA LYS A 328 15.15 -24.29 22.39
C LYS A 328 14.71 -23.10 23.27
N PRO A 329 15.18 -21.86 23.10
CA PRO A 329 14.68 -20.72 23.87
C PRO A 329 13.21 -20.41 23.58
N ILE A 330 12.77 -20.55 22.32
CA ILE A 330 11.36 -20.32 21.92
C ILE A 330 10.45 -21.38 22.54
N ASP A 331 10.86 -22.65 22.51
CA ASP A 331 10.15 -23.75 23.16
C ASP A 331 10.00 -23.54 24.66
N LYS A 332 11.06 -23.05 25.32
CA LYS A 332 11.02 -22.70 26.74
C LYS A 332 10.00 -21.60 27.00
N LEU A 333 9.99 -20.53 26.21
CA LEU A 333 9.02 -19.44 26.35
C LEU A 333 7.58 -19.92 26.18
N ILE A 334 7.32 -20.70 25.13
CA ILE A 334 5.98 -21.29 24.88
C ILE A 334 5.58 -22.18 26.05
N SER A 335 6.49 -23.05 26.53
CA SER A 335 6.19 -23.94 27.66
C SER A 335 5.96 -23.21 28.99
N GLN A 336 6.62 -22.07 29.22
CA GLN A 336 6.40 -21.22 30.38
C GLN A 336 5.06 -20.49 30.32
N ILE A 337 4.69 -20.00 29.13
CA ILE A 337 3.40 -19.36 28.88
C ILE A 337 2.24 -20.36 29.03
N GLN A 338 2.40 -21.58 28.49
CA GLN A 338 1.40 -22.65 28.60
C GLN A 338 1.20 -23.12 30.05
N LYS A 339 2.27 -23.19 30.85
CA LYS A 339 2.19 -23.54 32.28
C LYS A 339 1.37 -22.52 33.10
N ASN A 340 1.35 -21.26 32.68
CA ASN A 340 0.61 -20.20 33.36
C ASN A 340 -0.86 -20.07 32.93
N GLN A 341 -1.39 -21.04 32.15
CA GLN A 341 -2.81 -21.14 31.75
C GLN A 341 -3.50 -19.79 31.44
N PHE A 342 -3.02 -19.04 30.45
CA PHE A 342 -3.67 -17.81 29.97
C PHE A 342 -5.02 -18.02 29.22
N GLY A 343 -5.68 -19.17 29.43
CA GLY A 343 -7.03 -19.45 28.93
C GLY A 343 -7.17 -19.50 27.40
N ILE A 344 -6.11 -19.83 26.66
CA ILE A 344 -6.14 -19.94 25.20
C ILE A 344 -6.29 -21.42 24.82
N GLY A 345 -7.28 -21.73 23.98
CA GLY A 345 -7.71 -23.07 23.59
C GLY A 345 -6.68 -23.92 22.82
N ASP A 346 -7.10 -25.14 22.49
CA ASP A 346 -6.23 -26.25 22.06
C ASP A 346 -5.25 -25.91 20.92
N HIS A 347 -4.01 -26.34 21.13
CA HIS A 347 -2.81 -25.89 20.44
C HIS A 347 -2.45 -26.75 19.21
N SER A 348 -3.38 -27.59 18.76
CA SER A 348 -3.11 -28.69 17.84
C SER A 348 -2.98 -28.29 16.36
N SER A 349 -3.29 -27.04 15.98
CA SER A 349 -3.33 -26.63 14.55
C SER A 349 -2.56 -25.36 14.15
N LYS A 350 -2.26 -24.44 15.08
CA LYS A 350 -1.69 -23.11 14.76
C LYS A 350 -0.15 -23.05 14.90
N ASP A 351 0.48 -22.17 14.11
CA ASP A 351 1.93 -21.86 14.11
C ASP A 351 2.37 -21.32 15.47
N GLU A 352 3.50 -21.79 15.99
CA GLU A 352 4.02 -21.43 17.32
C GLU A 352 4.28 -19.91 17.47
N LEU A 353 4.63 -19.22 16.38
CA LEU A 353 4.80 -17.77 16.38
C LEU A 353 3.46 -17.02 16.46
N ALA A 354 2.42 -17.56 15.81
CA ALA A 354 1.09 -16.96 15.85
C ALA A 354 0.51 -17.02 17.27
N TYR A 355 0.75 -18.12 17.98
CA TYR A 355 0.39 -18.27 19.39
C TYR A 355 1.10 -17.24 20.29
N LEU A 356 2.42 -17.05 20.10
CA LEU A 356 3.16 -16.05 20.87
C LEU A 356 2.66 -14.63 20.62
N SER A 357 2.31 -14.28 19.38
CA SER A 357 1.74 -12.97 19.05
C SER A 357 0.37 -12.74 19.70
N GLU A 358 -0.48 -13.77 19.72
CA GLU A 358 -1.81 -13.71 20.34
C GLU A 358 -1.70 -13.55 21.87
N VAL A 359 -0.81 -14.31 22.51
CA VAL A 359 -0.51 -14.15 23.94
C VAL A 359 0.08 -12.78 24.23
N TYR A 360 1.03 -12.30 23.43
CA TYR A 360 1.67 -11.00 23.64
C TYR A 360 0.64 -9.86 23.58
N SER A 361 -0.23 -9.84 22.56
CA SER A 361 -1.30 -8.83 22.47
C SER A 361 -2.17 -8.85 23.71
N LYS A 362 -2.63 -10.03 24.13
CA LYS A 362 -3.51 -10.20 25.30
C LYS A 362 -2.83 -9.79 26.63
N VAL A 363 -1.52 -10.03 26.75
CA VAL A 363 -0.73 -9.58 27.92
C VAL A 363 -0.55 -8.07 27.92
N VAL A 364 -0.28 -7.46 26.75
CA VAL A 364 -0.16 -6.01 26.62
C VAL A 364 -1.48 -5.32 26.92
N ASP A 365 -2.60 -5.84 26.41
CA ASP A 365 -3.95 -5.34 26.68
C ASP A 365 -4.27 -5.42 28.19
N ASN A 366 -4.03 -6.58 28.82
CA ASN A 366 -4.20 -6.75 30.27
C ASN A 366 -3.31 -5.83 31.10
N LEU A 367 -2.07 -5.56 30.68
CA LEU A 367 -1.16 -4.65 31.39
C LEU A 367 -1.61 -3.19 31.27
N HIS A 368 -2.19 -2.80 30.12
CA HIS A 368 -2.80 -1.48 29.94
C HIS A 368 -4.04 -1.32 30.82
N ASP A 369 -4.87 -2.36 30.88
CA ASP A 369 -6.08 -2.39 31.70
C ASP A 369 -5.75 -2.33 33.19
N MET A 370 -4.73 -3.07 33.67
CA MET A 370 -4.34 -3.06 35.09
C MET A 370 -3.78 -1.71 35.56
N LYS A 371 -2.93 -1.04 34.76
CA LYS A 371 -2.39 0.28 35.13
C LYS A 371 -3.47 1.36 35.15
N LYS A 372 -4.45 1.25 34.27
CA LYS A 372 -5.63 2.12 34.25
C LYS A 372 -6.51 1.89 35.49
N MET A 373 -6.76 0.63 35.84
CA MET A 373 -7.55 0.23 37.01
C MET A 373 -6.98 0.73 38.36
N GLN A 374 -5.66 0.87 38.49
CA GLN A 374 -5.02 1.28 39.74
C GLN A 374 -5.08 2.80 40.01
N ARG A 375 -5.10 3.64 38.96
CA ARG A 375 -5.35 5.08 39.08
C ARG A 375 -6.85 5.36 39.20
N ASP A 376 -7.67 4.71 38.37
CA ASP A 376 -9.12 4.88 38.38
C ASP A 376 -9.72 4.45 39.73
N ASN A 377 -9.22 3.39 40.38
CA ASN A 377 -9.71 2.98 41.70
C ASN A 377 -9.49 4.01 42.82
N ARG A 378 -8.48 4.88 42.72
CA ARG A 378 -8.19 5.88 43.76
C ARG A 378 -9.24 6.98 43.75
N ASP A 379 -9.47 7.60 42.59
CA ASP A 379 -10.43 8.70 42.43
C ASP A 379 -11.88 8.22 42.63
N ILE A 380 -12.17 6.95 42.31
CA ILE A 380 -13.47 6.31 42.56
C ILE A 380 -13.74 6.18 44.07
N ILE A 381 -12.74 5.79 44.87
CA ILE A 381 -12.90 5.61 46.32
C ILE A 381 -13.14 6.96 47.01
N ASP A 382 -12.38 8.00 46.64
CA ASP A 382 -12.52 9.33 47.24
C ASP A 382 -13.89 9.93 46.88
N SER A 383 -14.29 9.84 45.61
CA SER A 383 -15.62 10.25 45.15
C SER A 383 -16.75 9.47 45.83
N TYR A 384 -16.54 8.18 46.16
CA TYR A 384 -17.52 7.37 46.88
C TYR A 384 -17.76 7.89 48.29
N TYR A 385 -16.70 8.19 49.06
CA TYR A 385 -16.86 8.70 50.43
C TYR A 385 -17.46 10.10 50.50
N ILE A 386 -17.10 10.99 49.57
CA ILE A 386 -17.70 12.35 49.50
C ILE A 386 -19.19 12.25 49.17
N ARG A 387 -19.58 11.41 48.20
CA ARG A 387 -21.01 11.12 47.93
C ARG A 387 -21.71 10.51 49.13
N GLN A 388 -21.04 9.62 49.86
CA GLN A 388 -21.61 9.00 51.05
C GLN A 388 -21.88 10.03 52.16
N LEU A 389 -20.98 11.00 52.37
CA LEU A 389 -21.18 12.12 53.30
C LEU A 389 -22.36 13.00 52.87
N LEU A 390 -22.45 13.36 51.60
CA LEU A 390 -23.53 14.21 51.07
C LEU A 390 -24.90 13.53 51.10
N THR A 391 -24.96 12.20 50.94
CA THR A 391 -26.25 11.48 50.85
C THR A 391 -26.66 10.77 52.14
N SER A 392 -25.71 10.39 52.98
CA SER A 392 -25.95 9.52 54.14
C SER A 392 -24.95 9.76 55.29
N SER A 393 -24.64 11.01 55.61
CA SER A 393 -23.73 11.40 56.70
C SER A 393 -24.05 10.74 58.05
N MET A 394 -25.33 10.54 58.39
CA MET A 394 -25.75 9.88 59.64
C MET A 394 -25.34 8.40 59.74
N ALA A 395 -25.06 7.74 58.61
CA ALA A 395 -24.66 6.32 58.59
C ALA A 395 -23.14 6.13 58.82
N ILE A 396 -22.36 7.20 58.82
CA ILE A 396 -20.91 7.17 58.97
C ILE A 396 -20.56 7.34 60.45
N SER A 397 -19.78 6.40 61.00
CA SER A 397 -19.31 6.53 62.38
C SER A 397 -18.21 7.59 62.49
N GLN A 398 -18.05 8.19 63.66
CA GLN A 398 -16.99 9.18 63.89
C GLN A 398 -15.58 8.61 63.61
N GLU A 399 -15.33 7.33 63.91
CA GLU A 399 -14.07 6.65 63.57
C GLU A 399 -13.85 6.52 62.05
N GLN A 400 -14.91 6.21 61.30
CA GLN A 400 -14.85 6.14 59.84
C GLN A 400 -14.60 7.52 59.23
N PHE A 401 -15.25 8.57 59.76
CA PHE A 401 -15.05 9.96 59.33
C PHE A 401 -13.61 10.43 59.58
N ILE A 402 -13.07 10.21 60.78
CA ILE A 402 -11.68 10.52 61.12
C ILE A 402 -10.71 9.72 60.24
N GLY A 403 -11.02 8.45 59.92
CA GLY A 403 -10.21 7.63 59.01
C GLY A 403 -10.14 8.18 57.58
N ILE A 404 -11.23 8.76 57.08
CA ILE A 404 -11.30 9.41 55.76
C ILE A 404 -10.43 10.68 55.75
N ILE A 405 -10.47 11.50 56.81
CA ILE A 405 -9.66 12.72 56.94
C ILE A 405 -8.16 12.39 57.10
N ARG A 406 -7.80 11.50 58.05
CA ARG A 406 -6.39 11.18 58.40
C ARG A 406 -5.61 10.47 57.31
N SER A 407 -6.29 9.78 56.41
CA SER A 407 -5.65 9.17 55.24
C SER A 407 -5.24 10.19 54.18
N ASN A 408 -5.42 11.49 54.44
CA ASN A 408 -5.17 12.61 53.54
C ASN A 408 -5.94 12.47 52.21
N ARG A 409 -7.09 11.77 52.25
CA ARG A 409 -7.93 11.44 51.09
C ARG A 409 -8.88 12.57 50.73
N VAL A 410 -9.31 13.37 51.70
CA VAL A 410 -10.33 14.41 51.54
C VAL A 410 -9.98 15.62 52.42
N LYS A 411 -9.95 16.82 51.86
CA LYS A 411 -9.65 18.08 52.58
C LYS A 411 -10.89 18.61 53.30
N ILE A 412 -11.24 18.03 54.45
CA ILE A 412 -12.33 18.49 55.32
C ILE A 412 -11.79 18.67 56.75
N GLN A 413 -12.26 19.71 57.44
CA GLN A 413 -11.93 19.94 58.84
C GLN A 413 -12.62 18.93 59.77
N GLU A 414 -11.89 18.42 60.78
CA GLU A 414 -12.43 17.42 61.73
C GLU A 414 -13.46 18.03 62.69
N ASN A 415 -13.17 19.23 63.20
CA ASN A 415 -14.04 20.00 64.09
C ASN A 415 -14.20 21.41 63.52
N GLY A 416 -15.38 21.71 62.99
CA GLY A 416 -15.65 22.97 62.35
C GLY A 416 -17.12 23.12 61.96
N SER A 417 -17.45 24.26 61.38
CA SER A 417 -18.75 24.46 60.75
C SER A 417 -18.71 24.04 59.28
N TYR A 418 -19.81 23.47 58.81
CA TYR A 418 -19.98 22.95 57.45
C TYR A 418 -21.06 23.73 56.71
N VAL A 419 -20.86 23.96 55.42
CA VAL A 419 -21.86 24.47 54.48
C VAL A 419 -21.79 23.63 53.22
N VAL A 420 -22.94 23.25 52.66
CA VAL A 420 -23.01 22.57 51.38
C VAL A 420 -23.35 23.57 50.29
N VAL A 421 -22.52 23.60 49.24
CA VAL A 421 -22.75 24.40 48.04
C VAL A 421 -23.09 23.46 46.89
N VAL A 422 -24.25 23.68 46.26
CA VAL A 422 -24.66 22.93 45.07
C VAL A 422 -24.52 23.85 43.85
N PHE A 423 -23.76 23.41 42.86
CA PHE A 423 -23.66 24.07 41.56
C PHE A 423 -24.44 23.28 40.50
N THR A 424 -25.22 23.99 39.68
CA THR A 424 -25.86 23.45 38.47
C THR A 424 -25.38 24.21 37.25
N ILE A 425 -25.25 23.51 36.13
CA ILE A 425 -24.98 24.15 34.84
C ILE A 425 -26.29 24.69 34.28
N ASP A 426 -26.32 25.96 33.88
CA ASP A 426 -27.49 26.55 33.24
C ASP A 426 -27.64 26.05 31.81
N ASN A 427 -28.88 25.83 31.35
CA ASN A 427 -29.16 25.19 30.07
C ASN A 427 -28.57 23.78 29.96
N PHE A 428 -28.43 23.06 31.08
CA PHE A 428 -27.79 21.74 31.12
C PHE A 428 -28.38 20.78 30.07
N ARG A 429 -29.71 20.70 29.90
CA ARG A 429 -30.33 19.81 28.90
C ARG A 429 -29.99 20.21 27.46
N LYS A 430 -30.03 21.51 27.14
CA LYS A 430 -29.66 21.99 25.79
C LYS A 430 -28.17 21.72 25.49
N ILE A 431 -27.31 21.96 26.48
CA ILE A 431 -25.86 21.76 26.36
C ILE A 431 -25.53 20.26 26.29
N SER A 432 -26.21 19.41 27.07
CA SER A 432 -25.99 17.95 27.08
C SER A 432 -26.45 17.24 25.81
N HIS A 433 -27.45 17.78 25.10
CA HIS A 433 -27.84 17.28 23.78
C HIS A 433 -26.86 17.65 22.66
N LEU A 434 -26.17 18.78 22.78
CA LEU A 434 -25.22 19.28 21.77
C LEU A 434 -23.82 18.68 21.92
N LEU A 435 -23.46 18.22 23.11
CA LEU A 435 -22.12 17.76 23.44
C LEU A 435 -22.04 16.25 23.63
N GLN A 436 -20.87 15.69 23.34
CA GLN A 436 -20.60 14.28 23.67
C GLN A 436 -20.52 14.10 25.20
N PRO A 437 -20.91 12.92 25.74
CA PRO A 437 -20.81 12.65 27.19
C PRO A 437 -19.40 12.84 27.78
N SER A 438 -18.35 12.66 26.97
CA SER A 438 -16.96 12.92 27.34
C SER A 438 -16.65 14.40 27.57
N GLN A 439 -17.27 15.30 26.80
CA GLN A 439 -17.12 16.75 26.95
C GLN A 439 -17.86 17.27 28.18
N MET A 440 -19.02 16.69 28.52
CA MET A 440 -19.73 17.05 29.76
C MET A 440 -18.92 16.71 31.01
N LYS A 441 -18.27 15.54 31.02
CA LYS A 441 -17.32 15.17 32.09
C LYS A 441 -16.17 16.18 32.23
N LEU A 442 -15.74 16.79 31.12
CA LEU A 442 -14.69 17.81 31.15
C LEU A 442 -15.17 19.09 31.82
N PHE A 443 -16.43 19.51 31.61
CA PHE A 443 -17.02 20.65 32.33
C PHE A 443 -17.22 20.36 33.82
N HIS A 444 -17.72 19.17 34.17
CA HIS A 444 -17.81 18.77 35.58
C HIS A 444 -16.44 18.78 36.26
N PHE A 445 -15.41 18.22 35.59
CA PHE A 445 -14.05 18.23 36.07
C PHE A 445 -13.48 19.66 36.20
N ALA A 446 -13.76 20.54 35.25
CA ALA A 446 -13.33 21.93 35.29
C ALA A 446 -13.96 22.70 36.46
N ILE A 447 -15.27 22.58 36.64
CA ILE A 447 -15.99 23.26 37.73
C ILE A 447 -15.54 22.71 39.09
N LEU A 448 -15.35 21.38 39.23
CA LEU A 448 -14.78 20.76 40.42
C LEU A 448 -13.43 21.38 40.78
N ASN A 449 -12.48 21.40 39.84
CA ASN A 449 -11.15 21.95 40.11
C ASN A 449 -11.16 23.47 40.38
N ILE A 450 -11.95 24.25 39.64
CA ILE A 450 -12.03 25.70 39.84
C ILE A 450 -12.62 26.01 41.21
N ALA A 451 -13.71 25.35 41.58
CA ALA A 451 -14.35 25.55 42.87
C ALA A 451 -13.46 25.09 44.03
N GLU A 452 -12.81 23.93 43.91
CA GLU A 452 -11.88 23.43 44.93
C GLU A 452 -10.66 24.35 45.09
N GLU A 453 -10.14 24.93 44.01
CA GLU A 453 -8.99 25.85 44.07
C GLU A 453 -9.38 27.22 44.65
N LEU A 454 -10.45 27.84 44.13
CA LEU A 454 -10.85 29.19 44.53
C LEU A 454 -11.41 29.23 45.95
N ILE A 455 -12.29 28.29 46.31
CA ILE A 455 -12.81 28.18 47.68
C ILE A 455 -11.71 27.64 48.61
N GLY A 456 -10.85 26.75 48.09
CA GLY A 456 -9.69 26.16 48.78
C GLY A 456 -8.66 27.16 49.30
N ASN A 457 -8.60 28.36 48.71
CA ASN A 457 -7.69 29.42 49.16
C ASN A 457 -7.97 29.90 50.59
N ARG A 458 -9.21 29.76 51.07
CA ARG A 458 -9.63 30.24 52.40
C ARG A 458 -10.30 29.17 53.26
N TYR A 459 -10.90 28.17 52.64
CA TYR A 459 -11.67 27.13 53.34
C TYR A 459 -11.25 25.74 52.88
N CYS A 460 -11.51 24.73 53.71
CA CYS A 460 -11.38 23.35 53.27
C CYS A 460 -12.60 23.00 52.41
N CYS A 461 -12.38 22.87 51.10
CA CYS A 461 -13.40 22.58 50.11
C CYS A 461 -13.13 21.24 49.45
N VAL A 462 -14.17 20.42 49.31
CA VAL A 462 -14.13 19.24 48.46
C VAL A 462 -15.43 19.08 47.70
N GLY A 463 -15.32 18.78 46.41
CA GLY A 463 -16.45 18.57 45.51
C GLY A 463 -16.60 17.12 45.11
N ALA A 464 -17.84 16.74 44.78
CA ALA A 464 -18.08 15.52 44.04
C ALA A 464 -19.20 15.69 43.03
N GLU A 465 -19.06 14.99 41.92
CA GLU A 465 -20.15 14.79 40.97
C GLU A 465 -21.19 13.85 41.59
N MET A 466 -22.42 14.36 41.70
CA MET A 466 -23.55 13.61 42.28
C MET A 466 -24.22 12.78 41.20
N ARG A 467 -25.18 13.38 40.50
CA ARG A 467 -25.79 12.85 39.28
C ARG A 467 -25.27 13.67 38.10
N SER A 468 -25.70 13.35 36.89
CA SER A 468 -25.24 14.06 35.69
C SER A 468 -25.60 15.55 35.66
N ASP A 469 -26.45 16.05 36.56
CA ASP A 469 -27.08 17.36 36.49
C ASP A 469 -26.51 18.41 37.48
N HIS A 470 -25.76 17.99 38.51
CA HIS A 470 -25.22 18.93 39.50
C HIS A 470 -23.97 18.42 40.22
N LEU A 471 -23.22 19.39 40.75
CA LEU A 471 -22.02 19.18 41.56
C LEU A 471 -22.30 19.69 42.97
N ALA A 472 -21.86 18.93 43.97
CA ALA A 472 -22.03 19.31 45.36
C ALA A 472 -20.69 19.39 46.07
N PHE A 473 -20.52 20.44 46.86
CA PHE A 473 -19.29 20.77 47.55
C PHE A 473 -19.55 20.88 49.05
N ILE A 474 -18.70 20.24 49.83
CA ILE A 474 -18.64 20.40 51.28
C ILE A 474 -17.58 21.46 51.56
N VAL A 475 -17.98 22.56 52.16
CA VAL A 475 -17.09 23.63 52.60
C VAL A 475 -17.03 23.61 54.12
N SER A 476 -15.81 23.57 54.67
CA SER A 476 -15.58 23.48 56.12
C SER A 476 -14.54 24.50 56.59
N ALA A 477 -14.73 25.03 57.79
CA ALA A 477 -13.86 26.03 58.42
C ALA A 477 -13.68 25.78 59.93
N GLU A 478 -12.51 26.12 60.49
CA GLU A 478 -12.15 25.93 61.92
C GLU A 478 -12.85 26.91 62.89
N HIS A 479 -13.33 28.05 62.41
CA HIS A 479 -13.97 29.09 63.22
C HIS A 479 -15.37 29.45 62.70
N ASP A 480 -16.16 30.12 63.55
CA ASP A 480 -17.59 30.37 63.36
C ASP A 480 -17.92 31.01 61.99
N LEU A 481 -18.84 30.38 61.27
CA LEU A 481 -19.15 30.67 59.86
C LEU A 481 -20.10 31.88 59.66
N ASP A 482 -20.56 32.55 60.72
CA ASP A 482 -21.52 33.67 60.60
C ASP A 482 -20.92 34.92 59.91
N GLU A 483 -19.64 35.26 60.15
CA GLU A 483 -18.94 36.32 59.40
C GLU A 483 -18.46 35.85 58.00
N THR A 484 -18.77 34.60 57.66
CA THR A 484 -18.09 33.80 56.63
C THR A 484 -19.03 33.37 55.50
N ILE A 485 -20.35 33.32 55.69
CA ILE A 485 -21.31 32.99 54.61
C ILE A 485 -21.31 34.07 53.51
N GLU A 486 -21.31 35.36 53.85
CA GLU A 486 -21.22 36.43 52.86
C GLU A 486 -19.89 36.40 52.09
N ARG A 487 -18.78 36.09 52.79
CA ARG A 487 -17.47 35.89 52.14
C ARG A 487 -17.45 34.62 51.28
N LEU A 488 -18.18 33.58 51.67
CA LEU A 488 -18.34 32.37 50.86
C LEU A 488 -19.15 32.67 49.60
N LYS A 489 -20.22 33.48 49.70
CA LYS A 489 -20.96 33.99 48.54
C LYS A 489 -20.04 34.74 47.57
N GLU A 490 -19.13 35.59 48.06
CA GLU A 490 -18.11 36.24 47.21
C GLU A 490 -17.19 35.23 46.49
N GLN A 491 -16.74 34.17 47.16
CA GLN A 491 -15.94 33.11 46.51
C GLN A 491 -16.74 32.33 45.47
N VAL A 492 -18.02 32.05 45.76
CA VAL A 492 -18.92 31.39 44.82
C VAL A 492 -19.16 32.26 43.58
N LEU A 493 -19.34 33.58 43.74
CA LEU A 493 -19.43 34.52 42.62
C LEU A 493 -18.15 34.48 41.76
N LEU A 494 -16.97 34.46 42.39
CA LEU A 494 -15.70 34.35 41.67
C LEU A 494 -15.60 33.02 40.88
N VAL A 495 -16.11 31.92 41.44
CA VAL A 495 -16.22 30.63 40.72
C VAL A 495 -17.13 30.78 39.50
N GLN A 496 -18.30 31.41 39.63
CA GLN A 496 -19.22 31.67 38.51
C GLN A 496 -18.55 32.51 37.41
N GLU A 497 -17.88 33.60 37.78
CA GLU A 497 -17.16 34.49 36.84
C GLU A 497 -16.01 33.77 36.12
N THR A 498 -15.27 32.94 36.85
CA THR A 498 -14.14 32.17 36.30
C THR A 498 -14.63 31.12 35.32
N VAL A 499 -15.65 30.34 35.69
CA VAL A 499 -16.24 29.34 34.79
C VAL A 499 -16.83 30.00 33.54
N HIS A 500 -17.49 31.15 33.69
CA HIS A 500 -18.01 31.90 32.55
C HIS A 500 -16.89 32.42 31.63
N SER A 501 -15.81 33.01 32.17
CA SER A 501 -14.72 33.56 31.36
C SER A 501 -13.91 32.50 30.62
N TYR A 502 -13.63 31.36 31.25
CA TYR A 502 -12.77 30.33 30.66
C TYR A 502 -13.53 29.32 29.78
N TYR A 503 -14.79 29.02 30.12
CA TYR A 503 -15.56 27.96 29.48
C TYR A 503 -16.81 28.45 28.75
N ASN A 504 -17.17 29.74 28.87
CA ASN A 504 -18.37 30.34 28.30
C ASN A 504 -19.67 29.62 28.70
N ILE A 505 -19.68 29.08 29.92
CA ILE A 505 -20.85 28.41 30.54
C ILE A 505 -21.28 29.22 31.75
N MET A 506 -22.60 29.37 31.91
CA MET A 506 -23.21 29.94 33.11
C MET A 506 -23.54 28.82 34.09
N ILE A 507 -23.23 29.03 35.36
CA ILE A 507 -23.55 28.09 36.44
C ILE A 507 -24.31 28.84 37.53
N SER A 508 -25.30 28.19 38.11
CA SER A 508 -26.05 28.68 39.27
C SER A 508 -25.60 27.95 40.53
N ALA A 509 -25.66 28.62 41.68
CA ALA A 509 -25.19 28.08 42.95
C ALA A 509 -26.27 28.24 44.04
N ALA A 510 -26.42 27.22 44.88
CA ALA A 510 -27.27 27.25 46.07
C ALA A 510 -26.46 26.88 47.32
N LEU A 511 -26.60 27.66 48.38
CA LEU A 511 -25.91 27.47 49.65
C LEU A 511 -26.90 27.00 50.71
N SER A 512 -26.54 25.95 51.45
CA SER A 512 -27.27 25.53 52.65
C SER A 512 -27.07 26.50 53.81
N GLU A 513 -27.88 26.36 54.87
CA GLU A 513 -27.53 26.92 56.17
C GLU A 513 -26.28 26.26 56.75
N ARG A 514 -25.69 26.88 57.77
CA ARG A 514 -24.55 26.33 58.51
C ARG A 514 -24.95 25.14 59.40
N SER A 515 -24.01 24.22 59.62
CA SER A 515 -24.11 23.15 60.61
C SER A 515 -22.79 23.03 61.36
N PHE A 516 -22.82 22.44 62.56
CA PHE A 516 -21.63 22.22 63.40
C PHE A 516 -21.22 20.74 63.49
N HIS A 517 -22.02 19.85 62.92
CA HIS A 517 -21.81 18.41 62.99
C HIS A 517 -21.81 17.81 61.59
N PHE A 518 -20.81 16.96 61.31
CA PHE A 518 -20.69 16.28 60.01
C PHE A 518 -21.92 15.41 59.70
N THR A 519 -22.65 14.95 60.72
CA THR A 519 -23.90 14.18 60.57
C THR A 519 -25.02 14.97 59.89
N ASP A 520 -24.96 16.30 59.93
CA ASP A 520 -25.96 17.19 59.31
C ASP A 520 -25.66 17.51 57.84
N ILE A 521 -24.51 17.09 57.30
CA ILE A 521 -24.11 17.37 55.91
C ILE A 521 -25.16 16.86 54.91
N SER A 522 -25.76 15.68 55.13
CA SER A 522 -26.81 15.18 54.23
C SER A 522 -28.08 16.03 54.29
N LYS A 523 -28.45 16.54 55.47
CA LYS A 523 -29.58 17.46 55.64
C LYS A 523 -29.31 18.78 54.91
N GLN A 524 -28.09 19.31 55.05
CA GLN A 524 -27.66 20.54 54.36
C GLN A 524 -27.65 20.38 52.84
N TYR A 525 -27.18 19.25 52.34
CA TYR A 525 -27.22 18.94 50.91
C TYR A 525 -28.66 18.92 50.38
N HIS A 526 -29.59 18.26 51.08
CA HIS A 526 -31.00 18.28 50.70
C HIS A 526 -31.60 19.70 50.74
N GLN A 527 -31.25 20.52 51.73
CA GLN A 527 -31.69 21.91 51.80
C GLN A 527 -31.15 22.73 50.61
N ALA A 528 -29.86 22.59 50.28
CA ALA A 528 -29.26 23.28 49.13
C ALA A 528 -29.91 22.84 47.80
N GLN A 529 -30.28 21.57 47.66
CA GLN A 529 -31.04 21.08 46.50
C GLN A 529 -32.44 21.72 46.42
N GLN A 530 -33.15 21.86 47.55
CA GLN A 530 -34.45 22.52 47.59
C GLN A 530 -34.36 24.00 47.22
N ILE A 531 -33.33 24.71 47.73
CA ILE A 531 -33.06 26.10 47.38
C ILE A 531 -32.76 26.23 45.87
N MET A 532 -31.95 25.33 45.32
CA MET A 532 -31.60 25.31 43.89
C MET A 532 -32.82 25.20 42.97
N MET A 533 -33.93 24.60 43.42
CA MET A 533 -35.16 24.48 42.62
C MET A 533 -35.78 25.86 42.30
N TYR A 534 -35.53 26.89 43.12
CA TYR A 534 -35.97 28.26 42.88
C TYR A 534 -35.14 29.01 41.86
N LYS A 535 -34.09 28.40 41.30
CA LYS A 535 -33.44 28.86 40.06
C LYS A 535 -34.46 29.14 38.96
N LEU A 536 -35.54 28.35 38.90
CA LEU A 536 -36.63 28.56 37.96
C LEU A 536 -37.24 29.97 38.04
N VAL A 537 -37.28 30.58 39.24
CA VAL A 537 -37.81 31.92 39.48
C VAL A 537 -36.73 32.99 39.26
N TYR A 538 -35.55 32.80 39.86
CA TYR A 538 -34.45 33.78 39.86
C TYR A 538 -33.64 33.80 38.57
N GLY A 539 -33.83 32.80 37.70
CA GLY A 539 -33.20 32.72 36.39
C GLY A 539 -31.80 32.11 36.42
N ARG A 540 -31.04 32.40 35.37
CA ARG A 540 -29.69 31.85 35.14
C ARG A 540 -28.65 32.60 35.96
N GLN A 541 -27.55 31.93 36.26
CA GLN A 541 -26.43 32.42 37.08
C GLN A 541 -26.86 32.87 38.48
N ALA A 542 -27.95 32.29 39.00
CA ALA A 542 -28.49 32.65 40.29
C ALA A 542 -27.56 32.19 41.42
N LEU A 543 -27.40 33.04 42.44
CA LEU A 543 -26.76 32.71 43.71
C LEU A 543 -27.84 32.72 44.78
N LEU A 544 -28.21 31.54 45.27
CA LEU A 544 -29.36 31.36 46.14
C LEU A 544 -28.93 30.91 47.54
N SER A 545 -29.57 31.49 48.55
CA SER A 545 -29.47 31.08 49.95
C SER A 545 -30.87 30.98 50.55
N LEU A 546 -31.01 30.38 51.74
CA LEU A 546 -32.32 30.23 52.38
C LEU A 546 -33.04 31.57 52.53
N ASP A 547 -32.33 32.61 52.99
CA ASP A 547 -32.85 33.98 53.13
C ASP A 547 -33.41 34.55 51.82
N SER A 548 -32.94 34.06 50.67
CA SER A 548 -33.37 34.53 49.35
C SER A 548 -34.67 33.88 48.89
N VAL A 549 -35.06 32.73 49.45
CA VAL A 549 -36.20 31.93 48.94
C VAL A 549 -37.23 31.60 50.02
N GLU A 550 -36.99 32.01 51.27
CA GLU A 550 -37.84 31.68 52.42
C GLU A 550 -39.30 32.12 52.20
N GLU A 551 -39.51 33.34 51.72
CA GLU A 551 -40.86 33.86 51.42
C GLU A 551 -41.58 32.99 50.36
N ASN A 552 -40.87 32.54 49.33
CA ASN A 552 -41.41 31.65 48.31
C ASN A 552 -41.77 30.28 48.90
N MET A 553 -40.87 29.69 49.69
CA MET A 553 -41.05 28.37 50.29
C MET A 553 -42.27 28.31 51.21
N LEU A 554 -42.58 29.41 51.89
CA LEU A 554 -43.73 29.51 52.79
C LEU A 554 -45.05 29.82 52.07
N ASN A 555 -45.00 30.33 50.84
CA ASN A 555 -46.21 30.73 50.11
C ASN A 555 -46.90 29.53 49.44
N THR A 556 -47.98 29.06 50.07
CA THR A 556 -48.83 27.94 49.62
C THR A 556 -50.09 28.38 48.87
N SER A 557 -50.09 29.61 48.31
CA SER A 557 -51.20 30.11 47.49
C SER A 557 -51.53 29.16 46.33
N GLU A 558 -52.78 29.21 45.85
CA GLU A 558 -53.24 28.36 44.74
C GLU A 558 -52.35 28.53 43.49
N SER A 559 -52.01 27.41 42.83
CA SER A 559 -51.19 27.41 41.59
C SER A 559 -51.73 28.29 40.47
N ILE A 560 -53.05 28.30 40.24
CA ILE A 560 -53.69 29.18 39.27
C ILE A 560 -54.92 29.81 39.94
N PRO A 561 -54.95 31.14 40.13
CA PRO A 561 -56.14 31.82 40.61
C PRO A 561 -57.33 31.59 39.66
N PRO A 562 -58.54 31.25 40.16
CA PRO A 562 -59.71 30.96 39.33
C PRO A 562 -60.10 32.09 38.37
N GLU A 563 -59.80 33.34 38.75
CA GLU A 563 -60.03 34.52 37.91
C GLU A 563 -59.12 34.53 36.68
N LEU A 564 -57.83 34.18 36.85
CA LEU A 564 -56.87 34.14 35.74
C LEU A 564 -57.11 32.94 34.82
N GLU A 565 -57.53 31.80 35.36
CA GLU A 565 -57.98 30.65 34.57
C GLU A 565 -59.13 31.02 33.62
N LYS A 566 -60.18 31.68 34.15
CA LYS A 566 -61.32 32.12 33.34
C LYS A 566 -60.90 33.10 32.24
N ARG A 567 -60.06 34.08 32.57
CA ARG A 567 -59.54 35.06 31.60
C ARG A 567 -58.71 34.41 30.49
N LEU A 568 -57.93 33.37 30.82
CA LEU A 568 -57.17 32.59 29.84
C LEU A 568 -58.12 31.87 28.85
N ILE A 569 -59.15 31.20 29.35
CA ILE A 569 -60.16 30.51 28.52
C ILE A 569 -60.90 31.52 27.61
N GLU A 570 -61.34 32.65 28.17
CA GLU A 570 -62.04 33.71 27.45
C GLU A 570 -61.16 34.32 26.34
N GLY A 571 -59.88 34.60 26.63
CA GLY A 571 -58.93 35.11 25.65
C GLY A 571 -58.72 34.16 24.47
N ILE A 572 -58.56 32.85 24.73
CA ILE A 572 -58.40 31.83 23.67
C ILE A 572 -59.67 31.72 22.80
N LYS A 573 -60.85 31.82 23.42
CA LYS A 573 -62.13 31.75 22.69
C LYS A 573 -62.39 32.99 21.82
N SER A 574 -62.00 34.17 22.30
CA SER A 574 -62.29 35.48 21.66
C SER A 574 -61.20 35.97 20.68
N ASP A 575 -60.04 35.31 20.60
CA ASP A 575 -58.87 35.76 19.82
C ASP A 575 -58.31 37.13 20.26
N ASP A 576 -58.51 37.50 21.52
CA ASP A 576 -58.00 38.73 22.10
C ASP A 576 -56.55 38.54 22.59
N ALA A 577 -55.60 38.92 21.73
CA ALA A 577 -54.17 38.82 22.03
C ALA A 577 -53.77 39.71 23.23
N MET A 578 -54.37 40.90 23.40
CA MET A 578 -54.00 41.81 24.49
C MET A 578 -54.47 41.26 25.84
N LEU A 579 -55.67 40.67 25.88
CA LEU A 579 -56.19 40.00 27.09
C LEU A 579 -55.31 38.81 27.50
N LEU A 580 -54.86 38.01 26.52
CA LEU A 580 -54.02 36.84 26.76
C LEU A 580 -52.63 37.23 27.28
N GLU A 581 -52.01 38.25 26.71
CA GLU A 581 -50.69 38.74 27.14
C GLU A 581 -50.72 39.26 28.59
N ASP A 582 -51.69 40.12 28.93
CA ASP A 582 -51.88 40.61 30.32
C ASP A 582 -52.18 39.48 31.32
N THR A 583 -52.97 38.47 30.88
CA THR A 583 -53.29 37.33 31.74
C THR A 583 -52.05 36.48 32.03
N LEU A 584 -51.22 36.22 31.01
CA LEU A 584 -49.97 35.49 31.19
C LEU A 584 -48.98 36.24 32.09
N GLU A 585 -48.82 37.56 31.92
CA GLU A 585 -47.92 38.35 32.76
C GLU A 585 -48.32 38.27 34.25
N LYS A 586 -49.64 38.36 34.53
CA LYS A 586 -50.18 38.19 35.90
C LYS A 586 -49.95 36.78 36.45
N LEU A 587 -50.08 35.75 35.61
CA LEU A 587 -49.81 34.36 36.00
C LEU A 587 -48.33 34.15 36.36
N ILE A 588 -47.39 34.72 35.61
CA ILE A 588 -45.96 34.63 35.96
C ILE A 588 -45.69 35.28 37.31
N ARG A 589 -46.15 36.53 37.51
CA ARG A 589 -45.89 37.26 38.77
C ARG A 589 -46.46 36.52 39.97
N HIS A 590 -47.65 35.93 39.82
CA HIS A 590 -48.26 35.08 40.84
C HIS A 590 -47.41 33.83 41.11
N ASN A 591 -47.07 33.07 40.06
CA ASN A 591 -46.28 31.84 40.18
C ASN A 591 -44.88 32.10 40.76
N ALA A 592 -44.23 33.21 40.38
CA ALA A 592 -42.91 33.59 40.88
C ALA A 592 -42.89 33.84 42.39
N ALA A 593 -44.04 34.16 43.01
CA ALA A 593 -44.16 34.34 44.45
C ALA A 593 -44.49 33.04 45.20
N CYS A 594 -44.96 32.01 44.51
CA CYS A 594 -45.40 30.75 45.10
C CYS A 594 -44.24 29.78 45.40
N ASN A 595 -44.52 28.75 46.18
CA ASN A 595 -43.58 27.64 46.35
C ASN A 595 -43.43 26.80 45.08
N TYR A 596 -42.34 26.05 44.99
CA TYR A 596 -42.00 25.26 43.82
C TYR A 596 -43.08 24.25 43.39
N ASP A 597 -43.73 23.57 44.34
CA ASP A 597 -44.74 22.57 44.03
C ASP A 597 -45.96 23.22 43.34
N GLN A 598 -46.36 24.42 43.78
CA GLN A 598 -47.43 25.18 43.14
C GLN A 598 -47.01 25.69 41.76
N ILE A 599 -45.74 26.10 41.58
CA ILE A 599 -45.20 26.48 40.27
C ILE A 599 -45.27 25.30 39.29
N MET A 600 -44.81 24.11 39.69
CA MET A 600 -44.88 22.90 38.87
C MET A 600 -46.33 22.48 38.57
N THR A 601 -47.22 22.64 39.55
CA THR A 601 -48.66 22.41 39.34
C THR A 601 -49.22 23.37 38.28
N ALA A 602 -48.87 24.66 38.33
CA ALA A 602 -49.30 25.64 37.31
C ALA A 602 -48.76 25.29 35.92
N ILE A 603 -47.46 24.95 35.80
CA ILE A 603 -46.80 24.57 34.54
C ILE A 603 -47.50 23.36 33.88
N THR A 604 -48.01 22.42 34.67
CA THR A 604 -48.71 21.24 34.15
C THR A 604 -50.20 21.48 33.88
N GLN A 605 -50.85 22.36 34.64
CA GLN A 605 -52.27 22.69 34.47
C GLN A 605 -52.55 23.64 33.30
N ILE A 606 -51.69 24.64 33.04
CA ILE A 606 -51.92 25.60 31.93
C ILE A 606 -52.07 24.88 30.57
N PRO A 607 -51.17 23.97 30.17
CA PRO A 607 -51.35 23.22 28.91
C PRO A 607 -52.62 22.36 28.89
N LEU A 608 -53.03 21.80 30.03
CA LEU A 608 -54.28 21.04 30.15
C LEU A 608 -55.50 21.94 29.87
N ILE A 609 -55.54 23.15 30.43
CA ILE A 609 -56.60 24.14 30.20
C ILE A 609 -56.65 24.52 28.71
N ILE A 610 -55.49 24.78 28.10
CA ILE A 610 -55.38 25.09 26.66
C ILE A 610 -55.93 23.92 25.83
N ARG A 611 -55.53 22.68 26.11
CA ARG A 611 -56.00 21.47 25.40
C ARG A 611 -57.51 21.29 25.51
N GLN A 612 -58.09 21.48 26.69
CA GLN A 612 -59.53 21.39 26.91
C GLN A 612 -60.26 22.47 26.11
N THR A 613 -59.76 23.71 26.13
CA THR A 613 -60.32 24.83 25.37
C THR A 613 -60.25 24.58 23.86
N LEU A 614 -59.14 24.07 23.35
CA LEU A 614 -58.99 23.72 21.92
C LEU A 614 -59.93 22.58 21.51
N LYS A 615 -60.15 21.59 22.38
CA LYS A 615 -61.11 20.50 22.12
C LYS A 615 -62.53 21.04 21.93
N GLU A 616 -62.95 22.00 22.76
CA GLU A 616 -64.26 22.67 22.61
C GLU A 616 -64.33 23.49 21.31
N ILE A 617 -63.27 24.22 20.95
CA ILE A 617 -63.22 25.02 19.71
C ILE A 617 -63.29 24.09 18.48
N ASN A 618 -62.51 23.01 18.46
CA ASN A 618 -62.41 22.11 17.32
C ASN A 618 -63.69 21.31 17.04
N GLN A 619 -64.58 21.12 18.04
CA GLN A 619 -65.90 20.51 17.82
C GLN A 619 -66.75 21.28 16.81
N ASN A 620 -66.52 22.59 16.67
CA ASN A 620 -67.31 23.49 15.82
C ASN A 620 -66.57 23.93 14.55
N ARG A 621 -65.46 23.26 14.17
CA ARG A 621 -64.64 23.62 12.99
C ARG A 621 -64.52 22.47 11.99
N VAL A 622 -64.43 22.83 10.71
CA VAL A 622 -64.21 21.87 9.61
C VAL A 622 -62.75 21.44 9.55
N GLN A 623 -61.81 22.37 9.71
CA GLN A 623 -60.39 22.09 9.92
C GLN A 623 -60.05 22.31 11.40
N PRO A 624 -59.59 21.28 12.12
CA PRO A 624 -59.18 21.40 13.52
C PRO A 624 -57.89 22.22 13.64
N ILE A 625 -57.76 22.98 14.73
CA ILE A 625 -56.48 23.56 15.15
C ILE A 625 -55.64 22.42 15.70
N GLU A 626 -54.50 22.16 15.07
CA GLU A 626 -53.57 21.09 15.43
C GLU A 626 -52.33 21.70 16.09
N ILE A 627 -52.26 21.55 17.42
CA ILE A 627 -51.12 21.98 18.23
C ILE A 627 -50.70 20.84 19.12
N ASP A 628 -49.41 20.55 19.11
CA ASP A 628 -48.82 19.52 19.95
C ASP A 628 -48.66 20.01 21.39
N ILE A 629 -49.78 20.04 22.11
CA ILE A 629 -49.79 20.45 23.53
C ILE A 629 -48.91 19.52 24.37
N ASN A 630 -48.78 18.24 24.01
CA ASN A 630 -47.96 17.29 24.77
C ASN A 630 -46.47 17.62 24.59
N GLY A 631 -46.02 17.87 23.37
CA GLY A 631 -44.66 18.36 23.09
C GLY A 631 -44.36 19.69 23.77
N VAL A 632 -45.31 20.63 23.76
CA VAL A 632 -45.20 21.91 24.49
C VAL A 632 -45.07 21.68 26.00
N SER A 633 -45.90 20.82 26.59
CA SER A 633 -45.86 20.48 28.02
C SER A 633 -44.53 19.85 28.41
N LEU A 634 -44.02 18.91 27.60
CA LEU A 634 -42.72 18.30 27.80
C LEU A 634 -41.61 19.36 27.74
N SER A 635 -41.63 20.23 26.73
CA SER A 635 -40.61 21.28 26.55
C SER A 635 -40.54 22.24 27.73
N MET A 636 -41.68 22.59 28.35
CA MET A 636 -41.73 23.49 29.51
C MET A 636 -41.07 22.88 30.75
N LEU A 637 -41.23 21.57 30.96
CA LEU A 637 -40.57 20.83 32.06
C LEU A 637 -39.05 20.74 31.89
N GLU A 638 -38.52 21.11 30.73
CA GLU A 638 -37.09 21.09 30.42
C GLU A 638 -36.43 22.47 30.52
N MET A 639 -37.21 23.54 30.75
CA MET A 639 -36.72 24.92 30.76
C MET A 639 -36.15 25.32 32.13
N ASP A 640 -35.12 26.17 32.10
CA ASP A 640 -34.40 26.62 33.29
C ASP A 640 -35.01 27.86 33.98
N SER A 641 -35.98 28.53 33.34
CA SER A 641 -36.59 29.75 33.91
C SER A 641 -38.08 29.88 33.60
N LEU A 642 -38.83 30.51 34.51
CA LEU A 642 -40.22 30.90 34.32
C LEU A 642 -40.41 31.81 33.10
N ASP A 643 -39.44 32.68 32.83
CA ASP A 643 -39.46 33.55 31.64
C ASP A 643 -39.37 32.76 30.33
N ASP A 644 -38.55 31.69 30.28
CA ASP A 644 -38.48 30.80 29.13
C ASP A 644 -39.81 30.08 28.92
N ILE A 645 -40.42 29.58 30.00
CA ILE A 645 -41.73 28.90 29.96
C ILE A 645 -42.82 29.87 29.47
N HIS A 646 -42.81 31.10 29.96
CA HIS A 646 -43.74 32.13 29.51
C HIS A 646 -43.62 32.43 28.02
N ARG A 647 -42.39 32.60 27.51
CA ARG A 647 -42.17 32.83 26.07
C ARG A 647 -42.73 31.68 25.23
N GLN A 648 -42.53 30.43 25.67
CA GLN A 648 -43.06 29.26 24.99
C GLN A 648 -44.59 29.18 25.03
N LEU A 649 -45.19 29.51 26.18
CA LEU A 649 -46.64 29.62 26.31
C LEU A 649 -47.20 30.66 25.36
N TRP A 650 -46.59 31.85 25.31
CA TRP A 650 -47.02 32.93 24.44
C TRP A 650 -46.93 32.54 22.96
N GLN A 651 -45.82 31.93 22.53
CA GLN A 651 -45.68 31.43 21.16
C GLN A 651 -46.79 30.42 20.82
N THR A 652 -47.09 29.50 21.74
CA THR A 652 -48.16 28.51 21.54
C THR A 652 -49.53 29.19 21.37
N LEU A 653 -49.83 30.23 22.16
CA LEU A 653 -51.06 31.01 22.03
C LEU A 653 -51.12 31.78 20.70
N GLN A 654 -49.99 32.32 20.24
CA GLN A 654 -49.93 32.99 18.93
C GLN A 654 -50.22 32.02 17.78
N ASP A 655 -49.68 30.80 17.84
CA ASP A 655 -49.91 29.76 16.84
C ASP A 655 -51.41 29.36 16.80
N ILE A 656 -52.08 29.28 17.96
CA ILE A 656 -53.54 29.08 18.07
C ILE A 656 -54.29 30.17 17.30
N ILE A 657 -53.96 31.44 17.58
CA ILE A 657 -54.64 32.60 16.97
C ILE A 657 -54.42 32.60 15.45
N GLN A 658 -53.23 32.24 14.97
CA GLN A 658 -52.91 32.22 13.54
C GLN A 658 -53.69 31.12 12.79
N GLN A 659 -53.64 29.87 13.27
CA GLN A 659 -54.39 28.76 12.63
C GLN A 659 -55.90 29.00 12.67
N LYS A 660 -56.39 29.71 13.70
CA LYS A 660 -57.80 30.06 13.80
C LYS A 660 -58.25 31.00 12.68
N ARG A 661 -57.38 31.85 12.14
CA ARG A 661 -57.71 32.77 11.04
C ARG A 661 -57.70 32.10 9.65
N SER A 662 -56.79 31.18 9.37
CA SER A 662 -56.61 30.59 8.02
C SER A 662 -57.74 29.65 7.59
N GLY A 663 -58.26 28.79 8.47
CA GLY A 663 -59.27 27.77 8.11
C GLY A 663 -60.66 28.32 7.72
N LEU A 664 -60.88 29.63 7.75
CA LEU A 664 -62.14 30.26 7.31
C LEU A 664 -62.20 30.50 5.79
N ASP A 665 -61.05 30.67 5.14
CA ASP A 665 -60.98 30.99 3.71
C ASP A 665 -61.15 29.72 2.83
N ASP A 666 -60.49 28.61 3.19
CA ASP A 666 -60.55 27.33 2.46
C ASP A 666 -61.98 26.76 2.30
N ARG A 667 -62.83 26.93 3.31
CA ARG A 667 -64.22 26.43 3.27
C ARG A 667 -65.04 27.09 2.17
N ASN A 668 -64.81 28.39 1.94
CA ASN A 668 -65.57 29.16 0.97
C ASN A 668 -65.20 28.75 -0.47
N ASP A 669 -63.92 28.45 -0.72
CA ASP A 669 -63.44 28.03 -2.04
C ASP A 669 -63.96 26.63 -2.44
N ILE A 670 -63.98 25.68 -1.49
CA ILE A 670 -64.53 24.33 -1.72
C ILE A 670 -66.01 24.39 -2.13
N LEU A 671 -66.78 25.26 -1.49
CA LEU A 671 -68.20 25.45 -1.82
C LEU A 671 -68.39 26.01 -3.24
N VAL A 672 -67.52 26.91 -3.69
CA VAL A 672 -67.56 27.48 -5.05
C VAL A 672 -67.23 26.42 -6.10
N GLU A 673 -66.22 25.60 -5.87
CA GLU A 673 -65.87 24.53 -6.81
C GLU A 673 -66.97 23.47 -6.91
N THR A 674 -67.60 23.14 -5.77
CA THR A 674 -68.77 22.25 -5.73
C THR A 674 -69.92 22.79 -6.60
N ILE A 675 -70.17 24.10 -6.57
CA ILE A 675 -71.19 24.73 -7.44
C ILE A 675 -70.83 24.56 -8.92
N LYS A 676 -69.56 24.77 -9.29
CA LYS A 676 -69.11 24.60 -10.69
C LYS A 676 -69.29 23.16 -11.17
N GLU A 677 -69.00 22.19 -10.32
CA GLU A 677 -69.13 20.78 -10.65
C GLU A 677 -70.59 20.36 -10.83
N ILE A 678 -71.49 20.81 -9.96
CA ILE A 678 -72.94 20.60 -10.13
C ILE A 678 -73.41 21.14 -11.47
N VAL A 679 -72.95 22.34 -11.86
CA VAL A 679 -73.29 22.93 -13.17
C VAL A 679 -72.76 22.09 -14.33
N LYS A 680 -71.50 21.65 -14.27
CA LYS A 680 -70.88 20.82 -15.32
C LYS A 680 -71.54 19.45 -15.49
N GLN A 681 -72.09 18.86 -14.43
CA GLN A 681 -72.75 17.56 -14.52
C GLN A 681 -74.21 17.66 -15.00
N ASN A 682 -74.88 18.77 -14.71
CA ASN A 682 -76.32 18.93 -14.94
C ASN A 682 -76.69 19.97 -16.01
N TYR A 683 -75.71 20.47 -16.80
CA TYR A 683 -75.94 21.56 -17.76
C TYR A 683 -77.06 21.27 -18.78
N SER A 684 -77.28 20.00 -19.14
CA SER A 684 -78.32 19.60 -20.11
C SER A 684 -79.74 19.67 -19.55
N ASP A 685 -79.91 19.72 -18.21
CA ASP A 685 -81.23 19.89 -17.61
C ASP A 685 -81.70 21.34 -17.79
N VAL A 686 -82.83 21.51 -18.49
CA VAL A 686 -83.47 22.80 -18.75
C VAL A 686 -83.82 23.55 -17.46
N ASN A 687 -84.10 22.84 -16.37
CA ASN A 687 -84.52 23.42 -15.09
C ASN A 687 -83.36 23.81 -14.16
N LEU A 688 -82.11 23.59 -14.57
CA LEU A 688 -80.93 23.96 -13.78
C LEU A 688 -80.90 25.48 -13.53
N SER A 689 -80.93 25.87 -12.25
CA SER A 689 -80.97 27.27 -11.77
C SER A 689 -80.19 27.44 -10.46
N LEU A 690 -79.96 28.69 -10.03
CA LEU A 690 -79.35 28.99 -8.73
C LEU A 690 -80.15 28.33 -7.58
N GLN A 691 -81.47 28.38 -7.67
CA GLN A 691 -82.37 27.79 -6.68
C GLN A 691 -82.20 26.27 -6.60
N SER A 692 -82.15 25.58 -7.75
CA SER A 692 -81.96 24.13 -7.76
C SER A 692 -80.59 23.73 -7.21
N ILE A 693 -79.53 24.46 -7.53
CA ILE A 693 -78.17 24.22 -7.00
C ILE A 693 -78.14 24.44 -5.48
N ALA A 694 -78.73 25.55 -5.00
CA ALA A 694 -78.79 25.83 -3.58
C ALA A 694 -79.57 24.75 -2.81
N SER A 695 -80.67 24.25 -3.38
CA SER A 695 -81.42 23.12 -2.82
C SER A 695 -80.60 21.83 -2.78
N MET A 696 -79.82 21.51 -3.81
CA MET A 696 -78.92 20.34 -3.83
C MET A 696 -77.88 20.41 -2.71
N MET A 697 -77.34 21.61 -2.44
CA MET A 697 -76.36 21.85 -1.39
C MET A 697 -76.96 22.04 0.00
N LYS A 698 -78.30 22.03 0.14
CA LYS A 698 -79.02 22.37 1.37
C LYS A 698 -78.64 23.75 1.93
N LEU A 699 -78.37 24.72 1.05
CA LEU A 699 -78.00 26.10 1.38
C LEU A 699 -79.07 27.09 0.91
N SER A 700 -79.06 28.31 1.44
CA SER A 700 -79.92 29.38 0.93
C SER A 700 -79.39 29.90 -0.40
N ALA A 701 -80.29 30.17 -1.35
CA ALA A 701 -79.93 30.69 -2.67
C ALA A 701 -79.19 32.04 -2.60
N ASP A 702 -79.51 32.87 -1.60
CA ASP A 702 -78.84 34.14 -1.33
C ASP A 702 -77.37 33.96 -0.90
N TYR A 703 -77.09 32.98 -0.03
CA TYR A 703 -75.73 32.66 0.38
C TYR A 703 -74.90 32.10 -0.79
N VAL A 704 -75.44 31.12 -1.52
CA VAL A 704 -74.80 30.52 -2.70
C VAL A 704 -74.54 31.59 -3.77
N GLY A 705 -75.50 32.48 -4.01
CA GLY A 705 -75.37 33.55 -4.99
C GLY A 705 -74.31 34.58 -4.62
N ARG A 706 -74.27 35.04 -3.36
CA ARG A 706 -73.24 35.97 -2.87
C ARG A 706 -71.85 35.35 -2.89
N LEU A 707 -71.74 34.11 -2.42
CA LEU A 707 -70.49 33.37 -2.38
C LEU A 707 -69.92 33.18 -3.80
N PHE A 708 -70.72 32.64 -4.72
CA PHE A 708 -70.27 32.41 -6.09
C PHE A 708 -69.91 33.70 -6.82
N ARG A 709 -70.69 34.77 -6.64
CA ARG A 709 -70.40 36.07 -7.27
C ARG A 709 -69.15 36.74 -6.70
N LYS A 710 -68.88 36.58 -5.41
CA LYS A 710 -67.65 37.08 -4.77
C LYS A 710 -66.41 36.43 -5.38
N ASN A 711 -66.48 35.12 -5.64
CA ASN A 711 -65.33 34.34 -6.10
C ASN A 711 -65.18 34.35 -7.63
N GLU A 712 -66.25 34.15 -8.39
CA GLU A 712 -66.21 34.01 -9.86
C GLU A 712 -66.50 35.31 -10.61
N LEU A 713 -66.87 36.38 -9.90
CA LEU A 713 -67.23 37.70 -10.47
C LEU A 713 -68.43 37.70 -11.42
N ILE A 714 -69.04 36.55 -11.68
CA ILE A 714 -70.24 36.36 -12.51
C ILE A 714 -71.36 35.68 -11.70
N SER A 715 -72.59 35.76 -12.20
CA SER A 715 -73.69 35.06 -11.56
C SER A 715 -73.67 33.56 -11.90
N VAL A 716 -74.23 32.72 -11.02
CA VAL A 716 -74.40 31.28 -11.29
C VAL A 716 -75.19 31.04 -12.59
N ALA A 717 -76.18 31.88 -12.88
CA ALA A 717 -76.96 31.80 -14.12
C ALA A 717 -76.12 32.11 -15.38
N ASP A 718 -75.22 33.09 -15.30
CA ASP A 718 -74.29 33.39 -16.41
C ASP A 718 -73.31 32.23 -16.61
N TYR A 719 -72.79 31.66 -15.53
CA TYR A 719 -71.88 30.51 -15.59
C TYR A 719 -72.54 29.27 -16.22
N ILE A 720 -73.80 28.94 -15.85
CA ILE A 720 -74.57 27.87 -16.51
C ILE A 720 -74.64 28.08 -18.01
N ASN A 721 -74.95 29.31 -18.45
CA ASN A 721 -75.06 29.65 -19.86
C ASN A 721 -73.71 29.56 -20.59
N GLU A 722 -72.59 29.94 -19.94
CA GLU A 722 -71.26 29.80 -20.51
C GLU A 722 -70.87 28.35 -20.73
N VAL A 723 -71.13 27.47 -19.76
CA VAL A 723 -70.91 26.03 -19.89
C VAL A 723 -71.74 25.46 -21.05
N ARG A 724 -73.04 25.76 -21.11
CA ARG A 724 -73.93 25.28 -22.17
C ARG A 724 -73.50 25.72 -23.57
N LEU A 725 -73.10 26.99 -23.73
CA LEU A 725 -72.61 27.52 -25.02
C LEU A 725 -71.27 26.92 -25.42
N GLY A 726 -70.37 26.68 -24.45
CA GLY A 726 -69.10 25.99 -24.69
C GLY A 726 -69.31 24.60 -25.28
N ILE A 727 -70.23 23.82 -24.70
CA ILE A 727 -70.58 22.48 -25.19
C ILE A 727 -71.33 22.55 -26.52
N ALA A 728 -72.22 23.53 -26.71
CA ALA A 728 -72.89 23.76 -27.99
C ALA A 728 -71.88 24.01 -29.13
N ARG A 729 -70.81 24.77 -28.85
CA ARG A 729 -69.72 25.02 -29.80
C ARG A 729 -69.00 23.73 -30.18
N GLU A 730 -68.65 22.90 -29.20
CA GLU A 730 -67.98 21.61 -29.47
C GLU A 730 -68.86 20.66 -30.30
N LEU A 731 -70.15 20.58 -29.98
CA LEU A 731 -71.10 19.75 -30.74
C LEU A 731 -71.29 20.24 -32.18
N LEU A 732 -71.20 21.55 -32.43
CA LEU A 732 -71.30 22.14 -33.76
C LEU A 732 -70.07 21.81 -34.64
N GLU A 733 -68.90 21.61 -34.03
CA GLU A 733 -67.65 21.29 -34.72
C GLU A 733 -67.49 19.81 -35.05
N HIS A 734 -67.99 18.91 -34.18
CA HIS A 734 -67.64 17.49 -34.24
C HIS A 734 -68.79 16.54 -34.59
N LYS A 735 -70.04 17.00 -34.67
CA LYS A 735 -71.19 16.12 -34.94
C LYS A 735 -72.15 16.67 -35.99
N ASN A 736 -72.73 15.77 -36.79
CA ASN A 736 -73.71 16.08 -37.84
C ASN A 736 -75.14 16.35 -37.32
N HIS A 737 -75.31 16.68 -36.04
CA HIS A 737 -76.63 17.00 -35.47
C HIS A 737 -77.20 18.28 -36.06
N SER A 738 -78.52 18.45 -36.11
CA SER A 738 -79.12 19.73 -36.47
C SER A 738 -78.85 20.80 -35.39
N VAL A 739 -78.91 22.09 -35.74
CA VAL A 739 -78.76 23.17 -34.75
C VAL A 739 -79.83 23.07 -33.65
N TYR A 740 -81.02 22.57 -33.99
CA TYR A 740 -82.10 22.31 -33.04
C TYR A 740 -81.74 21.19 -32.05
N GLU A 741 -81.18 20.08 -32.52
CA GLU A 741 -80.74 18.98 -31.67
C GLU A 741 -79.64 19.41 -30.69
N ILE A 742 -78.68 20.23 -31.14
CA ILE A 742 -77.62 20.75 -30.27
C ILE A 742 -78.19 21.67 -29.19
N MET A 743 -79.15 22.53 -29.54
CA MET A 743 -79.85 23.37 -28.57
C MET A 743 -80.51 22.52 -27.46
N VAL A 744 -81.21 21.45 -27.83
CA VAL A 744 -81.86 20.54 -26.88
C VAL A 744 -80.83 19.80 -26.03
N GLN A 745 -79.76 19.26 -26.64
CA GLN A 745 -78.70 18.54 -25.92
C GLN A 745 -77.93 19.42 -24.92
N THR A 746 -77.90 20.73 -25.15
CA THR A 746 -77.21 21.70 -24.29
C THR A 746 -78.15 22.38 -23.30
N GLY A 747 -79.39 21.90 -23.15
CA GLY A 747 -80.32 22.35 -22.12
C GLY A 747 -80.96 23.71 -22.38
N PHE A 748 -80.97 24.21 -23.63
CA PHE A 748 -81.70 25.43 -24.00
C PHE A 748 -83.13 25.08 -24.44
N ALA A 749 -84.13 25.65 -23.78
CA ALA A 749 -85.54 25.43 -24.12
C ALA A 749 -86.04 26.25 -25.32
N ASN A 750 -85.45 27.45 -25.54
CA ASN A 750 -85.97 28.42 -26.50
C ASN A 750 -84.92 28.70 -27.59
N GLN A 751 -85.28 28.40 -28.84
CA GLN A 751 -84.42 28.58 -29.99
C GLN A 751 -84.05 30.04 -30.25
N SER A 752 -84.98 30.98 -30.12
CA SER A 752 -84.69 32.40 -30.27
C SER A 752 -83.70 32.89 -29.22
N TYR A 753 -83.85 32.41 -27.98
CA TYR A 753 -82.92 32.73 -26.89
C TYR A 753 -81.53 32.14 -27.13
N PHE A 754 -81.45 30.86 -27.50
CA PHE A 754 -80.19 30.19 -27.83
C PHE A 754 -79.46 30.90 -28.96
N PHE A 755 -80.13 31.21 -30.07
CA PHE A 755 -79.54 31.91 -31.21
C PHE A 755 -79.05 33.31 -30.82
N ARG A 756 -79.87 34.07 -30.07
CA ARG A 756 -79.48 35.41 -29.60
C ARG A 756 -78.26 35.35 -28.68
N LEU A 757 -78.25 34.40 -27.74
CA LEU A 757 -77.17 34.25 -26.78
C LEU A 757 -75.88 33.76 -27.44
N PHE A 758 -75.98 32.77 -28.33
CA PHE A 758 -74.87 32.24 -29.12
C PHE A 758 -74.28 33.34 -30.02
N LYS A 759 -75.11 34.08 -30.77
CA LYS A 759 -74.65 35.21 -31.61
C LYS A 759 -74.04 36.34 -30.76
N LYS A 760 -74.62 36.65 -29.60
CA LYS A 760 -74.07 37.64 -28.68
C LYS A 760 -72.68 37.25 -28.16
N LYS A 761 -72.47 35.96 -27.82
CA LYS A 761 -71.21 35.48 -27.24
C LYS A 761 -70.15 35.12 -28.27
N LEU A 762 -70.53 34.61 -29.46
CA LEU A 762 -69.61 34.08 -30.47
C LEU A 762 -69.59 34.90 -31.78
N GLY A 763 -70.42 35.93 -31.91
CA GLY A 763 -70.41 36.88 -33.03
C GLY A 763 -71.15 36.44 -34.29
N CYS A 764 -71.52 35.16 -34.41
CA CYS A 764 -72.26 34.61 -35.56
C CYS A 764 -73.36 33.63 -35.11
N THR A 765 -74.26 33.26 -36.03
CA THR A 765 -75.29 32.25 -35.73
C THR A 765 -74.68 30.84 -35.67
N PRO A 766 -75.27 29.88 -34.94
CA PRO A 766 -74.75 28.51 -34.88
C PRO A 766 -74.54 27.85 -36.26
N GLY A 767 -75.43 28.13 -37.23
CA GLY A 767 -75.32 27.64 -38.60
C GLY A 767 -74.13 28.26 -39.35
N GLU A 768 -73.94 29.58 -39.24
CA GLU A 768 -72.76 30.28 -39.77
C GLU A 768 -71.46 29.77 -39.12
N TYR A 769 -71.49 29.51 -37.81
CA TYR A 769 -70.35 28.97 -37.07
C TYR A 769 -69.91 27.62 -37.64
N ARG A 770 -70.86 26.70 -37.85
CA ARG A 770 -70.58 25.38 -38.44
C ARG A 770 -70.01 25.52 -39.85
N LEU A 771 -70.62 26.35 -40.70
CA LEU A 771 -70.15 26.55 -42.08
C LEU A 771 -68.71 27.10 -42.11
N LYS A 772 -68.42 28.07 -41.23
CA LYS A 772 -67.08 28.66 -41.12
C LYS A 772 -66.03 27.62 -40.71
N LYS A 773 -66.39 26.70 -39.81
CA LYS A 773 -65.49 25.62 -39.36
C LYS A 773 -65.32 24.52 -40.40
N SER A 774 -66.38 24.11 -41.10
CA SER A 774 -66.29 23.13 -42.19
C SER A 774 -65.53 23.64 -43.43
N LEU A 775 -65.37 24.96 -43.58
CA LEU A 775 -64.56 25.58 -44.65
C LEU A 775 -63.09 25.81 -44.24
N GLN A 776 -62.76 25.64 -42.96
CA GLN A 776 -61.42 25.87 -42.39
C GLN A 776 -60.74 24.60 -41.85
N GLY A 777 -61.39 23.44 -41.96
CA GLY A 777 -60.83 22.11 -41.69
C GLY A 777 -61.03 21.22 -42.89
#